data_AF-A0AAU4LJU1-F1
#
_entry.id   AF-A0AAU4LJU1-F1
#
_cell.length_a   1.000
_cell.length_b   1.000
_cell.length_c   1.000
_cell.angle_alpha   90.00
_cell.angle_beta   90.00
_cell.angle_gamma   90.00
#
_symmetry.space_group_name_H-M   'P 1'
#
loop_
_entity.id
_entity.type
_entity.pdbx_description
1 polymer ?
#
loop_
_entity_poly.entity_id
_entity_poly.type
_entity_poly.pdbx_seq_one_letter_code
_entity_poly.pdbx_strand_id
1 'polypeptide(L)'
;MNVDRKVTPLDLARRTPPPVSGLSEAEIRLALEEHCPELVSLLHWLGCSLDETLSEWIRLRGAPWVSTVVNPQTSARRIFELWQEFLGDDSRPLLELLVFEHGFCRPAATSQGLPPGMHFAKTLHVVRQRIGTKLHQHALDVTWQRPTVFCRALRLAEVYLEAVVSDGELTGVNARHQFSGRLGQGPVLLSRFESVGTAELSRSVELIRRSIEEGNKVADAVPYLMEGFLRLHDSTGDRKYLGRIIGAHREFTDAEKSTAWRLHIAEAWLRLADGRPMDDRTARYLDQAAATLDTIRNFVSGEAVRHTLLLTIVAQARVVPESATVRLALRGLPSQFGFDQQVQRFVGAGAPASSFPQLVLGALNERFKGSGEPLIRRLLADWHRACAEFVEYSTLTRLELRRTVIDLLGGGTVGTALTDTPSRMRYADDLLHVAALSASPQHWAEGVVRLVREAADDPSTCVPLVVLGREAELRRSVSPADRAALEARLAGLVSDPASWVRALADGDAGFYYARAATRAITSPDVTRRNLGGRSNVITVEDHLGFASSTLVFKPTHTDNVERDTRTAQAVRTALARVGADTRFRTSDLITTLDADELSSRSGLASNVNVITVRRFEHGTVLAELLSPETEDASADLLKQAAAFLAYIHAAPRPGDAKPTKVRAKVRGRVRMWLRDVFPKGADKLVDQTFDSWWALLADAPTLPRRDAHAFNWLATDDGRIVAIDLEATGHEPIGCELAQLTDDAPALAPGSWDLRREVFESYVEALRECTGEPYDAAEVERIWAVYRASLIVRAVRCLTDRTGDPALRRHGEALLDEISAHPEWGSVHEVAVTLRDAWAERRGALGGAPLRELNLGRKRRISKALAYQLRHNPHLPTNQQGWARLDDLLSALSESGQPVSSAEVLAVAQALDEPRFEVWDNLIRARYGHTTSAPDDHEVGKPDGLLYHATASVNLRDILQLRQGLRPMTRKAVHLTTHPRTAVLAGRRHGPAVLLSVNDPAAHGLECRYAGGTTWLIDTVPARALAVVPLHQLFSAH
;
A
#
# COMPACT_ATOMS: atom_id res chain seq x y z
N MET A 1 -2.33 5.67 -63.60
CA MET A 1 -2.71 4.27 -63.35
C MET A 1 -1.46 3.46 -63.05
N ASN A 2 -1.17 3.21 -61.78
CA ASN A 2 -0.45 2.01 -61.35
C ASN A 2 -0.82 1.78 -59.89
N VAL A 3 -1.40 0.60 -59.64
CA VAL A 3 -2.16 0.25 -58.45
C VAL A 3 -1.22 -0.21 -57.34
N ASP A 4 -1.45 0.30 -56.12
CA ASP A 4 -0.88 -0.18 -54.86
C ASP A 4 -1.04 -1.70 -54.72
N ARG A 5 0.07 -2.44 -54.70
CA ARG A 5 0.08 -3.83 -54.24
C ARG A 5 0.36 -3.87 -52.74
N LYS A 6 -0.68 -4.15 -51.94
CA LYS A 6 -0.53 -4.63 -50.56
C LYS A 6 0.29 -5.92 -50.57
N VAL A 7 1.41 -5.93 -49.86
CA VAL A 7 2.20 -7.13 -49.58
C VAL A 7 1.37 -8.06 -48.71
N THR A 8 1.22 -9.32 -49.11
CA THR A 8 0.43 -10.32 -48.37
C THR A 8 1.30 -11.11 -47.39
N PRO A 9 0.75 -11.74 -46.33
CA PRO A 9 1.51 -12.60 -45.41
C PRO A 9 2.28 -13.73 -46.11
N LEU A 10 1.84 -14.15 -47.30
CA LEU A 10 2.52 -15.17 -48.11
C LEU A 10 3.81 -14.68 -48.78
N ASP A 11 3.93 -13.37 -49.04
CA ASP A 11 5.09 -12.77 -49.71
C ASP A 11 6.30 -12.65 -48.75
N LEU A 12 6.05 -12.59 -47.44
CA LEU A 12 7.08 -12.59 -46.39
C LEU A 12 7.70 -13.98 -46.17
N ALA A 13 6.98 -15.06 -46.47
CA ALA A 13 7.44 -16.44 -46.27
C ALA A 13 8.53 -16.89 -47.26
N ARG A 14 8.75 -16.15 -48.36
CA ARG A 14 9.70 -16.51 -49.43
C ARG A 14 11.11 -15.92 -49.27
N ARG A 15 11.40 -15.22 -48.17
CA ARG A 15 12.71 -14.59 -47.88
C ARG A 15 13.43 -15.18 -46.67
N THR A 16 13.10 -16.42 -46.28
CA THR A 16 13.70 -17.10 -45.12
C THR A 16 14.97 -17.86 -45.54
N PRO A 17 16.11 -17.71 -44.85
CA PRO A 17 17.23 -18.67 -44.93
C PRO A 17 16.77 -20.05 -44.42
N PRO A 18 17.52 -21.15 -44.67
CA PRO A 18 17.10 -22.48 -44.23
C PRO A 18 17.00 -22.55 -42.69
N PRO A 19 16.09 -23.37 -42.14
CA PRO A 19 15.78 -23.36 -40.72
C PRO A 19 16.96 -23.95 -39.92
N VAL A 20 17.54 -23.13 -39.05
CA VAL A 20 18.20 -23.64 -37.84
C VAL A 20 17.08 -24.26 -37.00
N SER A 21 17.26 -25.49 -36.51
CA SER A 21 16.27 -26.19 -35.69
C SER A 21 15.80 -25.30 -34.53
N GLY A 22 14.59 -24.75 -34.63
CA GLY A 22 14.04 -23.85 -33.62
C GLY A 22 13.67 -24.62 -32.36
N LEU A 23 13.82 -23.97 -31.20
CA LEU A 23 13.27 -24.45 -29.94
C LEU A 23 11.76 -24.72 -30.08
N SER A 24 11.30 -25.79 -29.44
CA SER A 24 9.89 -26.06 -29.22
C SER A 24 9.25 -24.98 -28.34
N GLU A 25 7.92 -24.89 -28.36
CA GLU A 25 7.17 -23.94 -27.52
C GLU A 25 7.48 -24.09 -26.03
N ALA A 26 7.62 -25.33 -25.54
CA ALA A 26 8.02 -25.62 -24.17
C ALA A 26 9.44 -25.13 -23.84
N GLU A 27 10.39 -25.26 -24.77
CA GLU A 27 11.76 -24.76 -24.58
C GLU A 27 11.81 -23.23 -24.62
N ILE A 28 10.99 -22.57 -25.45
CA ILE A 28 10.87 -21.10 -25.47
C ILE A 28 10.25 -20.60 -24.16
N ARG A 29 9.25 -21.30 -23.63
CA ARG A 29 8.65 -21.01 -22.33
C ARG A 29 9.70 -21.08 -21.22
N LEU A 30 10.45 -22.17 -21.14
CA LEU A 30 11.52 -22.33 -20.15
C LEU A 30 12.57 -21.23 -20.27
N ALA A 31 12.97 -20.85 -21.49
CA ALA A 31 13.90 -19.74 -21.71
C ALA A 31 13.34 -18.40 -21.21
N LEU A 32 12.04 -18.14 -21.34
CA LEU A 32 11.40 -16.94 -20.76
C LEU A 32 11.38 -16.97 -19.23
N GLU A 33 11.03 -18.12 -18.65
CA GLU A 33 11.02 -18.31 -17.19
C GLU A 33 12.44 -18.17 -16.59
N GLU A 34 13.47 -18.65 -17.28
CA GLU A 34 14.86 -18.57 -16.82
C GLU A 34 15.49 -17.19 -17.00
N HIS A 35 15.25 -16.53 -18.14
CA HIS A 35 15.98 -15.31 -18.52
C HIS A 35 15.17 -14.02 -18.35
N CYS A 36 13.85 -14.11 -18.21
CA CYS A 36 12.96 -12.96 -18.00
C CYS A 36 11.90 -13.27 -16.92
N PRO A 37 12.27 -13.80 -15.73
CA PRO A 37 11.32 -14.20 -14.69
C PRO A 37 10.43 -13.04 -14.20
N GLU A 38 10.92 -11.80 -14.27
CA GLU A 38 10.16 -10.62 -13.89
C GLU A 38 9.01 -10.35 -14.87
N LEU A 39 9.21 -10.63 -16.17
CA LEU A 39 8.17 -10.47 -17.19
C LEU A 39 7.09 -11.55 -17.07
N VAL A 40 7.49 -12.79 -16.75
CA VAL A 40 6.54 -13.88 -16.50
C VAL A 40 5.67 -13.55 -15.30
N SER A 41 6.30 -13.11 -14.20
CA SER A 41 5.59 -12.65 -13.00
C SER A 41 4.65 -11.48 -13.33
N LEU A 42 5.12 -10.52 -14.12
CA LEU A 42 4.32 -9.37 -14.53
C LEU A 42 3.09 -9.77 -15.35
N LEU A 43 3.23 -10.67 -16.34
CA LEU A 43 2.10 -11.13 -17.15
C LEU A 43 1.04 -11.81 -16.28
N HIS A 44 1.49 -12.67 -15.35
CA HIS A 44 0.61 -13.30 -14.37
C HIS A 44 -0.17 -12.24 -13.57
N TRP A 45 0.51 -11.21 -13.05
CA TRP A 45 -0.13 -10.10 -12.33
C TRP A 45 -1.08 -9.24 -13.16
N LEU A 46 -0.82 -9.15 -14.46
CA LEU A 46 -1.72 -8.54 -15.44
C LEU A 46 -2.86 -9.47 -15.85
N GLY A 47 -2.98 -10.65 -15.23
CA GLY A 47 -4.03 -11.62 -15.50
C GLY A 47 -3.91 -12.27 -16.88
N CYS A 48 -2.74 -12.20 -17.51
CA CYS A 48 -2.45 -12.79 -18.81
C CYS A 48 -1.84 -14.18 -18.64
N SER A 49 -2.35 -15.18 -19.36
CA SER A 49 -1.73 -16.49 -19.44
C SER A 49 -0.45 -16.43 -20.27
N LEU A 50 0.68 -16.88 -19.70
CA LEU A 50 1.94 -16.99 -20.45
C LEU A 50 1.78 -17.91 -21.66
N ASP A 51 1.10 -19.05 -21.48
CA ASP A 51 0.90 -20.04 -22.54
C ASP A 51 0.08 -19.45 -23.69
N GLU A 52 -1.07 -18.84 -23.40
CA GLU A 52 -1.91 -18.25 -24.45
C GLU A 52 -1.18 -17.12 -25.20
N THR A 53 -0.47 -16.26 -24.46
CA THR A 53 0.25 -15.14 -25.06
C THR A 53 1.46 -15.61 -25.88
N LEU A 54 2.14 -16.67 -25.42
CA LEU A 54 3.26 -17.27 -26.12
C LEU A 54 2.80 -18.01 -27.39
N SER A 55 1.75 -18.83 -27.30
CA SER A 55 1.16 -19.51 -28.45
C SER A 55 0.71 -18.49 -29.50
N GLU A 56 0.07 -17.39 -29.09
CA GLU A 56 -0.29 -16.30 -30.00
C GLU A 56 0.94 -15.68 -30.66
N TRP A 57 2.00 -15.40 -29.89
CA TRP A 57 3.22 -14.80 -30.42
C TRP A 57 3.93 -15.73 -31.42
N ILE A 58 4.03 -17.03 -31.11
CA ILE A 58 4.58 -18.06 -31.99
C ILE A 58 3.74 -18.18 -33.26
N ARG A 59 2.40 -18.12 -33.16
CA ARG A 59 1.52 -18.13 -34.33
C ARG A 59 1.74 -16.93 -35.24
N LEU A 60 2.01 -15.74 -34.67
CA LEU A 60 2.23 -14.51 -35.43
C LEU A 60 3.62 -14.41 -36.06
N ARG A 61 4.66 -14.97 -35.43
CA ARG A 61 6.09 -14.76 -35.82
C ARG A 61 6.85 -16.02 -36.21
N GLY A 62 6.37 -17.19 -35.81
CA GLY A 62 7.06 -18.48 -35.94
C GLY A 62 8.04 -18.75 -34.78
N ALA A 63 8.12 -20.01 -34.35
CA ALA A 63 8.95 -20.43 -33.22
C ALA A 63 10.45 -20.09 -33.37
N PRO A 64 11.11 -20.25 -34.54
CA PRO A 64 12.53 -19.88 -34.69
C PRO A 64 12.79 -18.38 -34.47
N TRP A 65 11.85 -17.53 -34.87
CA TRP A 65 11.94 -16.09 -34.69
C TRP A 65 11.82 -15.72 -33.21
N VAL A 66 10.80 -16.27 -32.53
CA VAL A 66 10.59 -16.03 -31.10
C VAL A 66 11.78 -16.53 -30.28
N SER A 67 12.28 -17.73 -30.59
CA SER A 67 13.48 -18.32 -29.98
C SER A 67 14.69 -17.39 -30.10
N THR A 68 14.87 -16.73 -31.25
CA THR A 68 15.96 -15.75 -31.42
C THR A 68 15.79 -14.53 -30.53
N VAL A 69 14.57 -14.01 -30.36
CA VAL A 69 14.30 -12.81 -29.55
C VAL A 69 14.49 -13.08 -28.06
N VAL A 70 14.05 -14.23 -27.56
CA VAL A 70 14.14 -14.56 -26.12
C VAL A 70 15.55 -15.00 -25.69
N ASN A 71 16.38 -15.46 -26.63
CA ASN A 71 17.72 -15.95 -26.34
C ASN A 71 18.61 -14.85 -25.73
N PRO A 72 19.20 -15.06 -24.53
CA PRO A 72 20.05 -14.08 -23.85
C PRO A 72 21.34 -13.76 -24.61
N GLN A 73 21.82 -14.71 -25.43
CA GLN A 73 23.03 -14.58 -26.25
C GLN A 73 22.79 -13.80 -27.54
N THR A 74 21.52 -13.50 -27.89
CA THR A 74 21.23 -12.69 -29.06
C THR A 74 21.79 -11.29 -28.88
N SER A 75 22.67 -10.92 -29.81
CA SER A 75 23.28 -9.59 -29.79
C SER A 75 22.20 -8.51 -29.84
N ALA A 76 22.42 -7.42 -29.09
CA ALA A 76 21.46 -6.34 -29.08
C ALA A 76 21.26 -5.70 -30.45
N ARG A 77 22.31 -5.62 -31.29
CA ARG A 77 22.18 -5.18 -32.68
C ARG A 77 21.14 -6.03 -33.42
N ARG A 78 21.17 -7.36 -33.25
CA ARG A 78 20.17 -8.26 -33.85
C ARG A 78 18.77 -7.99 -33.30
N ILE A 79 18.62 -7.70 -32.01
CA ILE A 79 17.31 -7.30 -31.44
C ILE A 79 16.79 -6.02 -32.09
N PHE A 80 17.64 -5.01 -32.33
CA PHE A 80 17.25 -3.81 -33.07
C PHE A 80 16.88 -4.10 -34.53
N GLU A 81 17.61 -4.97 -35.23
CA GLU A 81 17.27 -5.39 -36.61
C GLU A 81 15.90 -6.08 -36.65
N LEU A 82 15.63 -7.00 -35.72
CA LEU A 82 14.33 -7.69 -35.59
C LEU A 82 13.19 -6.72 -35.27
N TRP A 83 13.44 -5.67 -34.48
CA TRP A 83 12.48 -4.59 -34.26
C TRP A 83 12.16 -3.82 -35.55
N GLN A 84 13.19 -3.56 -36.35
CA GLN A 84 13.15 -2.80 -37.60
C GLN A 84 12.28 -3.46 -38.66
N GLU A 85 12.30 -4.79 -38.74
CA GLU A 85 11.51 -5.62 -39.67
C GLU A 85 9.99 -5.32 -39.60
N PHE A 86 9.49 -4.80 -38.46
CA PHE A 86 8.06 -4.67 -38.20
C PHE A 86 7.63 -3.30 -37.64
N LEU A 87 8.36 -2.23 -37.94
CA LEU A 87 8.03 -0.87 -37.45
C LEU A 87 6.59 -0.44 -37.79
N GLY A 88 6.00 -0.94 -38.88
CA GLY A 88 4.63 -0.65 -39.31
C GLY A 88 3.54 -1.59 -38.78
N ASP A 89 3.87 -2.61 -37.98
CA ASP A 89 2.91 -3.54 -37.39
C ASP A 89 2.50 -3.09 -35.98
N ASP A 90 1.21 -2.77 -35.82
CA ASP A 90 0.59 -2.35 -34.56
C ASP A 90 -0.19 -3.48 -33.85
N SER A 91 -0.28 -4.67 -34.43
CA SER A 91 -0.96 -5.85 -33.86
C SER A 91 -0.10 -6.68 -32.89
N ARG A 92 0.95 -6.08 -32.33
CA ARG A 92 1.92 -6.79 -31.48
C ARG A 92 1.31 -7.20 -30.14
N PRO A 93 1.50 -8.46 -29.68
CA PRO A 93 1.17 -8.87 -28.32
C PRO A 93 1.95 -8.07 -27.28
N LEU A 94 1.39 -7.92 -26.07
CA LEU A 94 2.05 -7.20 -24.97
C LEU A 94 3.39 -7.86 -24.57
N LEU A 95 3.44 -9.21 -24.53
CA LEU A 95 4.66 -9.96 -24.24
C LEU A 95 5.79 -9.63 -25.22
N GLU A 96 5.50 -9.58 -26.52
CA GLU A 96 6.49 -9.22 -27.54
C GLU A 96 7.12 -7.86 -27.23
N LEU A 97 6.30 -6.85 -26.95
CA LEU A 97 6.76 -5.48 -26.66
C LEU A 97 7.61 -5.41 -25.38
N LEU A 98 7.19 -6.11 -24.32
CA LEU A 98 7.91 -6.16 -23.05
C LEU A 98 9.28 -6.85 -23.20
N VAL A 99 9.36 -7.94 -23.96
CA VAL A 99 10.63 -8.63 -24.25
C VAL A 99 11.54 -7.73 -25.09
N PHE A 100 11.01 -6.98 -26.05
CA PHE A 100 11.81 -6.00 -26.80
C PHE A 100 12.38 -4.89 -25.90
N GLU A 101 11.57 -4.28 -25.03
CA GLU A 101 12.09 -3.29 -24.08
C GLU A 101 13.19 -3.89 -23.20
N HIS A 102 12.94 -5.08 -22.64
CA HIS A 102 13.92 -5.79 -21.83
C HIS A 102 15.23 -6.03 -22.62
N GLY A 103 15.13 -6.48 -23.87
CA GLY A 103 16.27 -6.67 -24.77
C GLY A 103 17.06 -5.39 -25.06
N PHE A 104 16.37 -4.26 -25.30
CA PHE A 104 17.02 -2.95 -25.51
C PHE A 104 17.72 -2.43 -24.25
N CYS A 105 17.25 -2.83 -23.07
CA CYS A 105 17.74 -2.36 -21.78
C CYS A 105 19.00 -3.11 -21.26
N ARG A 106 19.40 -4.23 -21.90
CA ARG A 106 20.56 -5.03 -21.51
C ARG A 106 21.89 -4.23 -21.64
N PRO A 107 22.88 -4.44 -20.74
CA PRO A 107 24.18 -3.75 -20.81
C PRO A 107 24.91 -3.88 -22.15
N ALA A 108 24.79 -5.03 -22.82
CA ALA A 108 25.41 -5.30 -24.13
C ALA A 108 24.80 -4.49 -25.28
N ALA A 109 23.62 -3.88 -25.09
CA ALA A 109 22.96 -3.06 -26.12
C ALA A 109 23.63 -1.73 -26.43
N THR A 110 24.59 -1.35 -25.59
CA THR A 110 25.27 -0.06 -25.63
C THR A 110 26.67 -0.18 -26.23
N SER A 111 27.20 -1.41 -26.34
CA SER A 111 28.57 -1.72 -26.77
C SER A 111 28.68 -2.17 -28.24
N GLN A 112 27.57 -2.49 -28.91
CA GLN A 112 27.51 -2.85 -30.32
C GLN A 112 26.65 -1.81 -31.06
N GLY A 113 27.18 -1.18 -32.12
CA GLY A 113 26.50 -0.06 -32.78
C GLY A 113 25.09 -0.39 -33.26
N LEU A 114 24.20 0.62 -33.23
CA LEU A 114 22.82 0.48 -33.70
C LEU A 114 22.76 0.28 -35.22
N PRO A 115 21.73 -0.40 -35.75
CA PRO A 115 21.47 -0.45 -37.19
C PRO A 115 21.31 0.96 -37.80
N PRO A 116 21.62 1.14 -39.10
CA PRO A 116 21.44 2.43 -39.77
C PRO A 116 20.03 3.00 -39.59
N GLY A 117 19.93 4.30 -39.30
CA GLY A 117 18.67 5.02 -39.12
C GLY A 117 17.97 4.81 -37.78
N MET A 118 18.53 4.00 -36.87
CA MET A 118 18.02 3.86 -35.50
C MET A 118 18.69 4.81 -34.50
N HIS A 119 17.89 5.33 -33.57
CA HIS A 119 18.35 6.11 -32.44
C HIS A 119 17.86 5.47 -31.15
N PHE A 120 18.75 5.21 -30.20
CA PHE A 120 18.43 4.44 -28.99
C PHE A 120 17.24 5.03 -28.22
N ALA A 121 17.32 6.32 -27.88
CA ALA A 121 16.27 7.01 -27.14
C ALA A 121 14.92 7.00 -27.88
N LYS A 122 14.93 7.24 -29.20
CA LYS A 122 13.72 7.20 -30.03
C LYS A 122 13.11 5.80 -30.10
N THR A 123 13.93 4.76 -30.30
CA THR A 123 13.44 3.38 -30.37
C THR A 123 12.84 2.94 -29.03
N LEU A 124 13.53 3.25 -27.92
CA LEU A 124 13.03 2.98 -26.57
C LEU A 124 11.73 3.75 -26.29
N HIS A 125 11.62 4.98 -26.77
CA HIS A 125 10.40 5.79 -26.64
C HIS A 125 9.22 5.17 -27.40
N VAL A 126 9.43 4.74 -28.65
CA VAL A 126 8.36 4.13 -29.48
C VAL A 126 7.88 2.80 -28.88
N VAL A 127 8.78 1.95 -28.37
CA VAL A 127 8.32 0.71 -27.72
C VAL A 127 7.51 1.01 -26.46
N ARG A 128 7.91 2.03 -25.68
CA ARG A 128 7.16 2.48 -24.48
C ARG A 128 5.80 3.08 -24.81
N GLN A 129 5.67 3.82 -25.92
CA GLN A 129 4.37 4.29 -26.44
C GLN A 129 3.43 3.13 -26.71
N ARG A 130 3.92 2.08 -27.38
CA ARG A 130 3.14 0.88 -27.71
C ARG A 130 2.77 0.09 -26.46
N ILE A 131 3.70 -0.10 -25.52
CA ILE A 131 3.43 -0.78 -24.24
C ILE A 131 2.36 -0.01 -23.46
N GLY A 132 2.53 1.30 -23.23
CA GLY A 132 1.55 2.10 -22.49
C GLY A 132 0.16 2.09 -23.12
N THR A 133 0.09 2.11 -24.46
CA THR A 133 -1.20 2.01 -25.18
C THR A 133 -1.83 0.62 -25.04
N LYS A 134 -1.04 -0.45 -25.18
CA LYS A 134 -1.51 -1.84 -25.03
C LYS A 134 -1.95 -2.16 -23.62
N LEU A 135 -1.24 -1.66 -22.60
CA LEU A 135 -1.63 -1.81 -21.20
C LEU A 135 -2.94 -1.08 -20.88
N HIS A 136 -3.10 0.15 -21.38
CA HIS A 136 -4.34 0.89 -21.22
C HIS A 136 -5.51 0.16 -21.91
N GLN A 137 -5.28 -0.37 -23.12
CA GLN A 137 -6.29 -1.17 -23.82
C GLN A 137 -6.62 -2.46 -23.05
N HIS A 138 -5.60 -3.20 -22.61
CA HIS A 138 -5.76 -4.41 -21.80
C HIS A 138 -6.57 -4.15 -20.53
N ALA A 139 -6.30 -3.03 -19.84
CA ALA A 139 -7.10 -2.60 -18.69
C ALA A 139 -8.58 -2.45 -19.08
N LEU A 140 -8.88 -1.77 -20.19
CA LEU A 140 -10.27 -1.64 -20.67
C LEU A 140 -10.89 -2.99 -21.09
N ASP A 141 -10.10 -3.92 -21.62
CA ASP A 141 -10.56 -5.24 -22.10
C ASP A 141 -10.87 -6.23 -20.97
N VAL A 142 -10.07 -6.25 -19.89
CA VAL A 142 -10.39 -7.06 -18.69
C VAL A 142 -11.61 -6.52 -17.93
N THR A 143 -11.97 -5.26 -18.19
CA THR A 143 -13.14 -4.54 -17.65
C THR A 143 -13.26 -4.60 -16.12
N TRP A 144 -14.41 -4.18 -15.61
CA TRP A 144 -14.82 -4.26 -14.21
C TRP A 144 -15.02 -5.71 -13.71
N GLN A 145 -14.88 -6.73 -14.56
CA GLN A 145 -15.00 -8.13 -14.15
C GLN A 145 -13.80 -8.62 -13.34
N ARG A 146 -12.61 -8.04 -13.58
CA ARG A 146 -11.39 -8.30 -12.80
C ARG A 146 -10.77 -6.97 -12.31
N PRO A 147 -11.39 -6.26 -11.36
CA PRO A 147 -10.99 -4.90 -11.00
C PRO A 147 -9.56 -4.77 -10.50
N THR A 148 -9.05 -5.77 -9.79
CA THR A 148 -7.65 -5.79 -9.33
C THR A 148 -6.69 -5.78 -10.51
N VAL A 149 -6.94 -6.63 -11.51
CA VAL A 149 -6.14 -6.71 -12.74
C VAL A 149 -6.29 -5.43 -13.55
N PHE A 150 -7.50 -4.89 -13.65
CA PHE A 150 -7.79 -3.59 -14.25
C PHE A 150 -6.92 -2.48 -13.64
N CYS A 151 -6.93 -2.34 -12.31
CA CYS A 151 -6.16 -1.31 -11.62
C CYS A 151 -4.66 -1.49 -11.83
N ARG A 152 -4.13 -2.71 -11.72
CA ARG A 152 -2.70 -3.01 -11.97
C ARG A 152 -2.27 -2.65 -13.38
N ALA A 153 -3.04 -3.08 -14.38
CA ALA A 153 -2.75 -2.79 -15.78
C ALA A 153 -2.77 -1.29 -16.05
N LEU A 154 -3.72 -0.56 -15.48
CA LEU A 154 -3.86 0.88 -15.64
C LEU A 154 -2.74 1.66 -14.92
N ARG A 155 -2.37 1.26 -13.70
CA ARG A 155 -1.22 1.83 -12.98
C ARG A 155 0.08 1.61 -13.72
N LEU A 156 0.29 0.43 -14.30
CA LEU A 156 1.46 0.19 -15.15
C LEU A 156 1.39 1.03 -16.44
N ALA A 157 0.22 1.15 -17.05
CA ALA A 157 0.02 2.02 -18.21
C ALA A 157 0.40 3.48 -17.88
N GLU A 158 0.03 3.99 -16.71
CA GLU A 158 0.41 5.33 -16.23
C GLU A 158 1.93 5.49 -16.17
N VAL A 159 2.69 4.50 -15.67
CA VAL A 159 4.16 4.56 -15.64
C VAL A 159 4.74 4.74 -17.04
N TYR A 160 4.25 3.99 -18.03
CA TYR A 160 4.70 4.09 -19.41
C TYR A 160 4.24 5.39 -20.10
N LEU A 161 2.97 5.74 -19.96
CA LEU A 161 2.39 6.94 -20.55
C LEU A 161 2.99 8.22 -19.95
N GLU A 162 3.31 8.23 -18.66
CA GLU A 162 4.02 9.31 -17.99
C GLU A 162 5.39 9.57 -18.61
N ALA A 163 6.16 8.49 -18.83
CA ALA A 163 7.47 8.60 -19.48
C ALA A 163 7.33 9.15 -20.92
N VAL A 164 6.28 8.75 -21.63
CA VAL A 164 6.00 9.21 -22.99
C VAL A 164 5.59 10.69 -23.03
N VAL A 165 4.63 11.09 -22.20
CA VAL A 165 4.08 12.47 -22.18
C VAL A 165 5.12 13.47 -21.68
N SER A 166 5.99 13.05 -20.75
CA SER A 166 7.05 13.90 -20.23
C SER A 166 8.08 14.27 -21.32
N ASP A 167 8.38 13.36 -22.25
CA ASP A 167 9.32 13.60 -23.34
C ASP A 167 8.64 14.23 -24.57
N GLY A 168 8.48 15.56 -24.50
CA GLY A 168 7.84 16.34 -25.55
C GLY A 168 8.62 16.43 -26.87
N GLU A 169 9.93 16.17 -26.86
CA GLU A 169 10.77 16.17 -28.07
C GLU A 169 10.57 14.90 -28.90
N LEU A 170 10.44 13.75 -28.24
CA LEU A 170 10.23 12.46 -28.89
C LEU A 170 8.74 12.15 -29.12
N THR A 171 7.83 12.80 -28.41
CA THR A 171 6.38 12.67 -28.61
C THR A 171 5.87 13.69 -29.63
N GLY A 172 5.60 13.19 -30.84
CA GLY A 172 5.09 14.00 -31.96
C GLY A 172 3.82 14.77 -31.60
N VAL A 173 3.76 16.03 -32.02
CA VAL A 173 2.67 16.98 -31.68
C VAL A 173 1.29 16.42 -32.03
N ASN A 174 1.16 15.78 -33.20
CA ASN A 174 -0.11 15.24 -33.69
C ASN A 174 -0.61 14.01 -32.92
N ALA A 175 0.24 13.29 -32.19
CA ALA A 175 -0.15 12.10 -31.43
C ALA A 175 -0.19 12.34 -29.91
N ARG A 176 0.37 13.48 -29.46
CA ARG A 176 0.53 13.81 -28.03
C ARG A 176 -0.80 13.77 -27.27
N HIS A 177 -1.87 14.30 -27.88
CA HIS A 177 -3.20 14.34 -27.28
C HIS A 177 -3.70 12.95 -26.87
N GLN A 178 -3.36 11.89 -27.62
CA GLN A 178 -3.79 10.53 -27.31
C GLN A 178 -3.10 9.97 -26.07
N PHE A 179 -1.83 10.32 -25.84
CA PHE A 179 -1.08 9.89 -24.66
C PHE A 179 -1.43 10.72 -23.43
N SER A 180 -1.49 12.05 -23.57
CA SER A 180 -1.93 12.96 -22.50
C SER A 180 -3.34 12.61 -22.03
N GLY A 181 -4.26 12.33 -22.98
CA GLY A 181 -5.63 11.94 -22.69
C GLY A 181 -5.72 10.64 -21.91
N ARG A 182 -5.05 9.56 -22.36
CA ARG A 182 -5.04 8.26 -21.67
C ARG A 182 -4.38 8.36 -20.28
N LEU A 183 -3.27 9.09 -20.16
CA LEU A 183 -2.61 9.32 -18.87
C LEU A 183 -3.52 10.08 -17.90
N GLY A 184 -4.26 11.07 -18.42
CA GLY A 184 -5.25 11.80 -17.64
C GLY A 184 -6.46 10.95 -17.24
N GLN A 185 -6.92 10.05 -18.10
CA GLN A 185 -8.04 9.13 -17.82
C GLN A 185 -7.71 8.13 -16.70
N GLY A 186 -6.45 7.69 -16.60
CA GLY A 186 -5.99 6.70 -15.62
C GLY A 186 -6.50 6.93 -14.20
N PRO A 187 -6.15 8.05 -13.54
CA PRO A 187 -6.56 8.29 -12.15
C PRO A 187 -8.08 8.44 -11.98
N VAL A 188 -8.80 8.94 -12.99
CA VAL A 188 -10.27 9.02 -12.97
C VAL A 188 -10.88 7.62 -12.98
N LEU A 189 -10.37 6.75 -13.85
CA LEU A 189 -10.82 5.36 -13.97
C LEU A 189 -10.48 4.53 -12.72
N LEU A 190 -9.26 4.69 -12.18
CA LEU A 190 -8.84 4.04 -10.93
C LEU A 190 -9.73 4.43 -9.75
N SER A 191 -10.14 5.70 -9.67
CA SER A 191 -11.02 6.20 -8.59
C SER A 191 -12.39 5.52 -8.50
N ARG A 192 -12.75 4.70 -9.49
CA ARG A 192 -13.99 3.89 -9.47
C ARG A 192 -13.87 2.64 -8.59
N PHE A 193 -12.65 2.20 -8.29
CA PHE A 193 -12.38 0.93 -7.60
C PHE A 193 -11.43 1.10 -6.40
N GLU A 194 -10.53 2.08 -6.44
CA GLU A 194 -9.57 2.36 -5.36
C GLU A 194 -9.54 3.85 -4.99
N SER A 195 -8.99 4.15 -3.80
CA SER A 195 -8.82 5.53 -3.37
C SER A 195 -7.64 6.19 -4.09
N VAL A 196 -7.90 7.33 -4.73
CA VAL A 196 -6.89 8.11 -5.47
C VAL A 196 -6.64 9.44 -4.77
N GLY A 197 -5.37 9.82 -4.60
CA GLY A 197 -4.96 11.03 -3.90
C GLY A 197 -5.38 12.32 -4.62
N THR A 198 -5.64 13.38 -3.87
CA THR A 198 -6.07 14.70 -4.39
C THR A 198 -5.07 15.31 -5.38
N ALA A 199 -3.77 15.18 -5.11
CA ALA A 199 -2.71 15.68 -5.99
C ALA A 199 -2.69 14.96 -7.34
N GLU A 200 -2.92 13.65 -7.32
CA GLU A 200 -2.96 12.81 -8.51
C GLU A 200 -4.20 13.11 -9.38
N LEU A 201 -5.38 13.22 -8.76
CA LEU A 201 -6.61 13.64 -9.45
C LEU A 201 -6.48 15.06 -10.03
N SER A 202 -5.84 15.98 -9.32
CA SER A 202 -5.62 17.36 -9.81
C SER A 202 -4.74 17.36 -11.05
N ARG A 203 -3.69 16.53 -11.06
CA ARG A 203 -2.82 16.34 -12.22
C ARG A 203 -3.58 15.73 -13.40
N SER A 204 -4.39 14.71 -13.14
CA SER A 204 -5.20 14.03 -14.15
C SER A 204 -6.12 15.00 -14.88
N VAL A 205 -6.85 15.84 -14.15
CA VAL A 205 -7.74 16.87 -14.72
C VAL A 205 -6.97 17.83 -15.63
N GLU A 206 -5.77 18.27 -15.23
CA GLU A 206 -4.94 19.16 -16.05
C GLU A 206 -4.45 18.47 -17.33
N LEU A 207 -4.07 17.19 -17.25
CA LEU A 207 -3.67 16.40 -18.42
C LEU A 207 -4.82 16.20 -19.40
N ILE A 208 -6.04 15.96 -18.91
CA ILE A 208 -7.22 15.83 -19.76
C ILE A 208 -7.50 17.16 -20.46
N ARG A 209 -7.48 18.29 -19.74
CA ARG A 209 -7.67 19.63 -20.32
C ARG A 209 -6.64 19.92 -21.41
N ARG A 210 -5.36 19.69 -21.10
CA ARG A 210 -4.26 19.83 -22.06
C ARG A 210 -4.47 18.94 -23.28
N SER A 211 -4.97 17.71 -23.11
CA SER A 211 -5.23 16.83 -24.26
C SER A 211 -6.27 17.41 -25.22
N ILE A 212 -7.30 18.11 -24.70
CA ILE A 212 -8.32 18.78 -25.52
C ILE A 212 -7.69 19.93 -26.31
N GLU A 213 -6.85 20.75 -25.66
CA GLU A 213 -6.09 21.81 -26.31
C GLU A 213 -5.14 21.26 -27.40
N GLU A 214 -4.61 20.05 -27.19
CA GLU A 214 -3.75 19.33 -28.16
C GLU A 214 -4.56 18.62 -29.29
N GLY A 215 -5.89 18.75 -29.32
CA GLY A 215 -6.76 18.23 -30.38
C GLY A 215 -7.48 16.92 -30.08
N ASN A 216 -7.52 16.46 -28.82
CA ASN A 216 -8.34 15.33 -28.43
C ASN A 216 -9.83 15.66 -28.62
N LYS A 217 -10.63 14.65 -29.00
CA LYS A 217 -12.07 14.86 -29.21
C LYS A 217 -12.75 15.22 -27.89
N VAL A 218 -13.46 16.35 -27.89
CA VAL A 218 -14.20 16.87 -26.73
C VAL A 218 -15.16 15.83 -26.16
N ALA A 219 -15.91 15.14 -27.02
CA ALA A 219 -16.88 14.12 -26.63
C ALA A 219 -16.24 12.94 -25.87
N ASP A 220 -14.96 12.64 -26.13
CA ASP A 220 -14.23 11.52 -25.53
C ASP A 220 -13.47 11.95 -24.26
N ALA A 221 -13.09 13.23 -24.14
CA ALA A 221 -12.23 13.73 -23.05
C ALA A 221 -13.02 14.37 -21.90
N VAL A 222 -14.03 15.20 -22.21
CA VAL A 222 -14.70 16.01 -21.18
C VAL A 222 -15.51 15.18 -20.17
N PRO A 223 -16.15 14.05 -20.51
CA PRO A 223 -16.79 13.21 -19.48
C PRO A 223 -15.82 12.81 -18.36
N TYR A 224 -14.58 12.43 -18.70
CA TYR A 224 -13.53 12.14 -17.73
C TYR A 224 -13.06 13.38 -16.97
N LEU A 225 -12.98 14.54 -17.64
CA LEU A 225 -12.66 15.81 -16.98
C LEU A 225 -13.70 16.15 -15.90
N MET A 226 -14.98 15.99 -16.20
CA MET A 226 -16.08 16.24 -15.28
C MET A 226 -16.10 15.22 -14.15
N GLU A 227 -15.90 13.94 -14.44
CA GLU A 227 -15.75 12.91 -13.40
C GLU A 227 -14.56 13.23 -12.48
N GLY A 228 -13.41 13.63 -13.02
CA GLY A 228 -12.25 14.07 -12.23
C GLY A 228 -12.57 15.24 -11.29
N PHE A 229 -13.35 16.23 -11.75
CA PHE A 229 -13.83 17.31 -10.87
C PHE A 229 -14.80 16.84 -9.79
N LEU A 230 -15.69 15.87 -10.08
CA LEU A 230 -16.54 15.25 -9.07
C LEU A 230 -15.70 14.53 -8.01
N ARG A 231 -14.66 13.79 -8.41
CA ARG A 231 -13.75 13.09 -7.49
C ARG A 231 -12.89 14.05 -6.65
N LEU A 232 -12.48 15.18 -7.22
CA LEU A 232 -11.83 16.25 -6.47
C LEU A 232 -12.77 16.87 -5.44
N HIS A 233 -14.05 17.06 -5.79
CA HIS A 233 -15.05 17.47 -4.82
C HIS A 233 -15.25 16.38 -3.74
N ASP A 234 -15.28 15.11 -4.11
CA ASP A 234 -15.41 13.99 -3.17
C ASP A 234 -14.26 13.89 -2.18
N SER A 235 -13.05 14.23 -2.59
CA SER A 235 -11.88 14.19 -1.71
C SER A 235 -11.71 15.46 -0.87
N THR A 236 -12.07 16.63 -1.40
CA THR A 236 -11.80 17.93 -0.74
C THR A 236 -13.01 18.60 -0.10
N GLY A 237 -14.22 18.28 -0.53
CA GLY A 237 -15.44 19.03 -0.19
C GLY A 237 -15.57 20.40 -0.88
N ASP A 238 -14.59 20.81 -1.70
CA ASP A 238 -14.55 22.14 -2.30
C ASP A 238 -15.55 22.26 -3.45
N ARG A 239 -16.54 23.16 -3.29
CA ARG A 239 -17.61 23.38 -4.28
C ARG A 239 -17.12 24.08 -5.57
N LYS A 240 -15.89 24.63 -5.62
CA LYS A 240 -15.36 25.25 -6.83
C LYS A 240 -15.28 24.27 -8.00
N TYR A 241 -15.04 22.99 -7.73
CA TYR A 241 -14.96 21.96 -8.76
C TYR A 241 -16.32 21.71 -9.41
N LEU A 242 -17.42 21.80 -8.64
CA LEU A 242 -18.77 21.77 -9.20
C LEU A 242 -18.99 22.97 -10.13
N GLY A 243 -18.53 24.16 -9.74
CA GLY A 243 -18.54 25.35 -10.59
C GLY A 243 -17.77 25.18 -11.90
N ARG A 244 -16.62 24.49 -11.88
CA ARG A 244 -15.84 24.17 -13.09
C ARG A 244 -16.60 23.22 -14.03
N ILE A 245 -17.36 22.26 -13.49
CA ILE A 245 -18.23 21.39 -14.31
C ILE A 245 -19.31 22.22 -15.00
N ILE A 246 -19.95 23.15 -14.28
CA ILE A 246 -20.95 24.06 -14.88
C ILE A 246 -20.31 24.95 -15.96
N GLY A 247 -19.11 25.47 -15.70
CA GLY A 247 -18.34 26.27 -16.67
C GLY A 247 -18.06 25.49 -17.95
N ALA A 248 -17.46 24.31 -17.82
CA ALA A 248 -17.19 23.43 -18.96
C ALA A 248 -18.47 23.06 -19.72
N HIS A 249 -19.59 22.82 -19.05
CA HIS A 249 -20.86 22.53 -19.74
C HIS A 249 -21.36 23.67 -20.63
N ARG A 250 -21.07 24.93 -20.30
CA ARG A 250 -21.51 26.12 -21.06
C ARG A 250 -20.66 26.40 -22.30
N GLU A 251 -19.45 25.87 -22.36
CA GLU A 251 -18.50 26.12 -23.45
C GLU A 251 -18.79 25.32 -24.73
N PHE A 252 -19.60 24.27 -24.65
CA PHE A 252 -19.83 23.33 -25.76
C PHE A 252 -21.29 23.23 -26.20
N THR A 253 -21.50 22.91 -27.48
CA THR A 253 -22.82 22.77 -28.09
C THR A 253 -23.51 21.47 -27.67
N ASP A 254 -24.84 21.39 -27.80
CA ASP A 254 -25.59 20.20 -27.37
C ASP A 254 -25.32 18.94 -28.21
N ALA A 255 -24.89 19.09 -29.47
CA ALA A 255 -24.53 17.98 -30.36
C ALA A 255 -23.28 17.22 -29.90
N GLU A 256 -22.44 17.86 -29.06
CA GLU A 256 -21.16 17.31 -28.59
C GLU A 256 -21.30 16.58 -27.22
N LYS A 257 -22.46 16.68 -26.57
CA LYS A 257 -22.67 16.22 -25.18
C LYS A 257 -23.19 14.79 -25.13
N SER A 258 -22.32 13.86 -24.73
CA SER A 258 -22.66 12.44 -24.50
C SER A 258 -23.58 12.23 -23.29
N THR A 259 -24.14 11.02 -23.15
CA THR A 259 -24.98 10.66 -22.00
C THR A 259 -24.22 10.76 -20.67
N ALA A 260 -23.00 10.23 -20.59
CA ALA A 260 -22.13 10.38 -19.42
C ALA A 260 -21.94 11.85 -19.02
N TRP A 261 -21.71 12.75 -19.98
CA TRP A 261 -21.63 14.19 -19.73
C TRP A 261 -22.89 14.71 -19.05
N ARG A 262 -24.06 14.40 -19.61
CA ARG A 262 -25.37 14.84 -19.09
C ARG A 262 -25.64 14.29 -17.69
N LEU A 263 -25.17 13.08 -17.38
CA LEU A 263 -25.27 12.54 -16.02
C LEU A 263 -24.34 13.27 -15.04
N HIS A 264 -23.10 13.58 -15.43
CA HIS A 264 -22.15 14.31 -14.57
C HIS A 264 -22.62 15.73 -14.26
N ILE A 265 -23.18 16.44 -15.24
CA ILE A 265 -23.70 17.80 -15.03
C ILE A 265 -24.96 17.79 -14.14
N ALA A 266 -25.88 16.83 -14.34
CA ALA A 266 -27.04 16.66 -13.46
C ALA A 266 -26.62 16.38 -12.01
N GLU A 267 -25.63 15.52 -11.81
CA GLU A 267 -25.07 15.24 -10.48
C GLU A 267 -24.38 16.46 -9.87
N ALA A 268 -23.67 17.26 -10.66
CA ALA A 268 -23.06 18.50 -10.18
C ALA A 268 -24.12 19.50 -9.69
N TRP A 269 -25.25 19.63 -10.40
CA TRP A 269 -26.38 20.44 -9.96
C TRP A 269 -26.97 19.94 -8.63
N LEU A 270 -27.19 18.63 -8.49
CA LEU A 270 -27.64 18.04 -7.23
C LEU A 270 -26.66 18.30 -6.08
N ARG A 271 -25.37 18.14 -6.31
CA ARG A 271 -24.33 18.42 -5.28
C ARG A 271 -24.22 19.91 -4.92
N LEU A 272 -24.60 20.81 -5.83
CA LEU A 272 -24.72 22.24 -5.51
C LEU A 272 -25.91 22.54 -4.59
N ALA A 273 -26.99 21.76 -4.70
CA ALA A 273 -28.15 21.81 -3.80
C ALA A 273 -27.86 21.16 -2.43
N ASP A 274 -27.02 20.12 -2.38
CA ASP A 274 -26.71 19.38 -1.15
C ASP A 274 -26.09 20.29 -0.05
N GLY A 275 -26.64 20.18 1.15
CA GLY A 275 -26.26 20.96 2.33
C GLY A 275 -26.68 22.43 2.30
N ARG A 276 -27.69 22.80 1.50
CA ARG A 276 -28.28 24.16 1.46
C ARG A 276 -29.72 24.15 1.96
N PRO A 277 -30.23 25.26 2.51
CA PRO A 277 -31.67 25.42 2.75
C PRO A 277 -32.43 25.37 1.43
N MET A 278 -33.66 24.86 1.47
CA MET A 278 -34.60 24.92 0.36
C MET A 278 -35.07 26.37 0.17
N ASP A 279 -34.53 27.02 -0.86
CA ASP A 279 -34.79 28.39 -1.30
C ASP A 279 -34.84 28.44 -2.85
N ASP A 280 -35.16 29.60 -3.44
CA ASP A 280 -35.25 29.78 -4.91
C ASP A 280 -33.97 29.40 -5.67
N ARG A 281 -32.81 29.46 -5.00
CA ARG A 281 -31.53 29.11 -5.62
C ARG A 281 -31.35 27.59 -5.65
N THR A 282 -31.65 26.93 -4.54
CA THR A 282 -31.62 25.47 -4.42
C THR A 282 -32.67 24.85 -5.33
N ALA A 283 -33.89 25.39 -5.38
CA ALA A 283 -34.93 24.97 -6.32
C ALA A 283 -34.46 25.03 -7.78
N ARG A 284 -33.82 26.14 -8.19
CA ARG A 284 -33.23 26.26 -9.53
C ARG A 284 -32.16 25.22 -9.81
N TYR A 285 -31.33 24.83 -8.84
CA TYR A 285 -30.36 23.76 -9.04
C TYR A 285 -31.06 22.41 -9.29
N LEU A 286 -32.12 22.10 -8.54
CA LEU A 286 -32.91 20.90 -8.75
C LEU A 286 -33.63 20.91 -10.10
N ASP A 287 -34.12 22.06 -10.55
CA ASP A 287 -34.74 22.22 -11.87
C ASP A 287 -33.75 22.01 -13.01
N GLN A 288 -32.54 22.53 -12.89
CA GLN A 288 -31.48 22.29 -13.87
C GLN A 288 -31.06 20.81 -13.90
N ALA A 289 -30.99 20.15 -12.74
CA ALA A 289 -30.73 18.72 -12.67
C ALA A 289 -31.82 17.92 -13.39
N ALA A 290 -33.10 18.19 -13.09
CA ALA A 290 -34.26 17.55 -13.73
C ALA A 290 -34.25 17.76 -15.25
N ALA A 291 -34.16 19.02 -15.69
CA ALA A 291 -34.19 19.37 -17.10
C ALA A 291 -33.04 18.72 -17.86
N THR A 292 -31.85 18.61 -17.26
CA THR A 292 -30.72 17.89 -17.86
C THR A 292 -31.05 16.42 -18.05
N LEU A 293 -31.53 15.74 -17.01
CA LEU A 293 -31.86 14.31 -17.06
C LEU A 293 -32.97 14.04 -18.09
N ASP A 294 -33.97 14.92 -18.16
CA ASP A 294 -35.07 14.86 -19.11
C ASP A 294 -34.65 15.00 -20.58
N THR A 295 -33.41 15.40 -20.89
CA THR A 295 -32.89 15.40 -22.26
C THR A 295 -32.32 14.06 -22.71
N ILE A 296 -32.05 13.13 -21.78
CA ILE A 296 -31.41 11.86 -22.08
C ILE A 296 -32.47 10.88 -22.59
N ARG A 297 -32.27 10.39 -23.83
CA ARG A 297 -33.22 9.48 -24.51
C ARG A 297 -32.65 8.08 -24.69
N ASN A 298 -31.35 8.00 -25.00
CA ASN A 298 -30.64 6.75 -25.28
C ASN A 298 -29.59 6.52 -24.19
N PHE A 299 -29.54 5.30 -23.68
CA PHE A 299 -28.63 4.92 -22.61
C PHE A 299 -27.78 3.74 -23.07
N VAL A 300 -26.50 3.76 -22.71
CA VAL A 300 -25.82 2.50 -22.42
C VAL A 300 -26.29 2.04 -21.04
N SER A 301 -26.34 0.75 -20.82
CA SER A 301 -27.09 0.18 -19.71
C SER A 301 -26.75 0.64 -18.30
N GLY A 302 -25.46 0.76 -17.95
CA GLY A 302 -25.06 1.33 -16.65
C GLY A 302 -25.48 2.80 -16.47
N GLU A 303 -25.59 3.55 -17.56
CA GLU A 303 -26.05 4.95 -17.55
C GLU A 303 -27.55 5.04 -17.22
N ALA A 304 -28.34 4.04 -17.63
CA ALA A 304 -29.77 3.99 -17.35
C ALA A 304 -30.04 3.84 -15.85
N VAL A 305 -29.26 3.00 -15.15
CA VAL A 305 -29.35 2.82 -13.69
C VAL A 305 -29.00 4.11 -12.96
N ARG A 306 -27.87 4.73 -13.31
CA ARG A 306 -27.45 6.02 -12.74
C ARG A 306 -28.47 7.13 -13.00
N HIS A 307 -29.06 7.16 -14.19
CA HIS A 307 -30.14 8.09 -14.52
C HIS A 307 -31.35 7.93 -13.59
N THR A 308 -31.84 6.71 -13.38
CA THR A 308 -32.97 6.45 -12.46
C THR A 308 -32.66 6.89 -11.04
N LEU A 309 -31.45 6.57 -10.56
CA LEU A 309 -30.97 7.00 -9.26
C LEU A 309 -31.02 8.53 -9.11
N LEU A 310 -30.41 9.27 -10.05
CA LEU A 310 -30.36 10.73 -9.99
C LEU A 310 -31.76 11.35 -10.10
N LEU A 311 -32.62 10.83 -10.99
CA LEU A 311 -34.01 11.30 -11.10
C LEU A 311 -34.79 11.10 -9.79
N THR A 312 -34.65 9.94 -9.16
CA THR A 312 -35.33 9.63 -7.89
C THR A 312 -34.86 10.59 -6.79
N ILE A 313 -33.57 10.86 -6.72
CA ILE A 313 -32.98 11.82 -5.77
C ILE A 313 -33.51 13.23 -6.04
N VAL A 314 -33.57 13.68 -7.30
CA VAL A 314 -34.15 15.00 -7.67
C VAL A 314 -35.60 15.10 -7.20
N ALA A 315 -36.43 14.09 -7.48
CA ALA A 315 -37.83 14.08 -7.12
C ALA A 315 -38.03 14.20 -5.60
N GLN A 316 -37.22 13.50 -4.81
CA GLN A 316 -37.30 13.55 -3.34
C GLN A 316 -36.70 14.83 -2.76
N ALA A 317 -35.65 15.38 -3.37
CA ALA A 317 -35.10 16.65 -2.95
C ALA A 317 -36.12 17.78 -3.10
N ARG A 318 -36.98 17.75 -4.12
CA ARG A 318 -38.00 18.78 -4.41
C ARG A 318 -39.13 18.85 -3.39
N VAL A 319 -39.41 17.77 -2.66
CA VAL A 319 -40.49 17.74 -1.66
C VAL A 319 -40.03 18.14 -0.26
N VAL A 320 -38.75 18.50 -0.09
CA VAL A 320 -38.22 19.03 1.17
C VAL A 320 -38.91 20.38 1.48
N PRO A 321 -39.46 20.57 2.69
CA PRO A 321 -40.16 21.81 3.06
C PRO A 321 -39.29 23.06 2.88
N GLU A 322 -39.92 24.19 2.56
CA GLU A 322 -39.23 25.49 2.50
C GLU A 322 -38.46 25.78 3.79
N SER A 323 -37.28 26.40 3.67
CA SER A 323 -36.36 26.70 4.78
C SER A 323 -35.65 25.49 5.40
N ALA A 324 -36.03 24.25 5.09
CA ALA A 324 -35.32 23.06 5.57
C ALA A 324 -34.07 22.75 4.73
N THR A 325 -33.04 22.19 5.34
CA THR A 325 -31.80 21.84 4.64
C THR A 325 -31.98 20.59 3.77
N VAL A 326 -31.66 20.72 2.48
CA VAL A 326 -31.58 19.60 1.54
C VAL A 326 -30.34 18.76 1.85
N ARG A 327 -30.53 17.52 2.32
CA ARG A 327 -29.45 16.56 2.62
C ARG A 327 -29.52 15.39 1.66
N LEU A 328 -28.59 15.33 0.71
CA LEU A 328 -28.57 14.32 -0.35
C LEU A 328 -27.45 13.29 -0.15
N ALA A 329 -26.38 13.62 0.57
CA ALA A 329 -25.25 12.72 0.83
C ALA A 329 -24.63 12.09 -0.44
N LEU A 330 -24.45 12.92 -1.47
CA LEU A 330 -23.96 12.48 -2.79
C LEU A 330 -22.44 12.49 -2.92
N ARG A 331 -21.73 12.95 -1.89
CA ARG A 331 -20.27 12.95 -1.86
C ARG A 331 -19.77 11.52 -1.87
N GLY A 332 -18.92 11.18 -2.84
CA GLY A 332 -18.39 9.84 -3.09
C GLY A 332 -19.40 8.92 -3.77
N LEU A 333 -20.40 9.47 -4.46
CA LEU A 333 -21.35 8.66 -5.24
C LEU A 333 -20.54 7.89 -6.30
N PRO A 334 -20.56 6.56 -6.27
CA PRO A 334 -19.82 5.80 -7.26
C PRO A 334 -20.47 6.00 -8.63
N SER A 335 -19.66 5.93 -9.70
CA SER A 335 -20.21 6.14 -11.04
C SER A 335 -21.15 5.00 -11.44
N GLN A 336 -20.86 3.75 -11.04
CA GLN A 336 -21.64 2.56 -11.42
C GLN A 336 -21.59 1.36 -10.45
N PHE A 337 -20.67 1.28 -9.47
CA PHE A 337 -20.43 0.07 -8.64
C PHE A 337 -20.36 0.40 -7.13
N GLY A 338 -20.19 -0.59 -6.25
CA GLY A 338 -19.89 -0.33 -4.82
C GLY A 338 -21.05 0.28 -4.02
N PHE A 339 -22.28 -0.20 -4.27
CA PHE A 339 -23.49 0.34 -3.65
C PHE A 339 -23.58 0.16 -2.14
N ASP A 340 -22.89 -0.83 -1.57
CA ASP A 340 -22.86 -1.09 -0.12
C ASP A 340 -22.50 0.16 0.69
N GLN A 341 -21.34 0.77 0.37
CA GLN A 341 -20.87 2.00 1.01
C GLN A 341 -21.84 3.17 0.78
N GLN A 342 -22.53 3.20 -0.37
CA GLN A 342 -23.47 4.27 -0.68
C GLN A 342 -24.77 4.14 0.12
N VAL A 343 -25.34 2.94 0.21
CA VAL A 343 -26.54 2.68 1.01
C VAL A 343 -26.26 2.96 2.48
N GLN A 344 -25.12 2.50 3.00
CA GLN A 344 -24.72 2.77 4.38
C GLN A 344 -24.62 4.28 4.67
N ARG A 345 -24.03 5.06 3.74
CA ARG A 345 -23.98 6.52 3.84
C ARG A 345 -25.35 7.17 3.81
N PHE A 346 -26.25 6.72 2.94
CA PHE A 346 -27.61 7.23 2.88
C PHE A 346 -28.36 6.98 4.19
N VAL A 347 -28.30 5.76 4.72
CA VAL A 347 -28.92 5.40 5.99
C VAL A 347 -28.43 6.31 7.14
N GLY A 348 -27.13 6.61 7.20
CA GLY A 348 -26.55 7.49 8.21
C GLY A 348 -26.73 9.01 8.00
N ALA A 349 -27.17 9.46 6.82
CA ALA A 349 -27.19 10.89 6.47
C ALA A 349 -28.43 11.67 6.93
N GLY A 350 -29.46 10.97 7.46
CA GLY A 350 -30.74 11.55 7.84
C GLY A 350 -31.64 11.93 6.65
N ALA A 351 -32.83 12.46 6.92
CA ALA A 351 -33.80 12.79 5.87
C ALA A 351 -33.38 14.00 5.01
N PRO A 352 -33.67 14.00 3.69
CA PRO A 352 -34.34 12.94 2.92
C PRO A 352 -33.43 11.78 2.50
N ALA A 353 -32.10 11.90 2.59
CA ALA A 353 -31.15 10.88 2.12
C ALA A 353 -31.40 9.47 2.68
N SER A 354 -31.80 9.34 3.94
CA SER A 354 -32.10 8.04 4.57
C SER A 354 -33.24 7.27 3.90
N SER A 355 -34.12 7.94 3.14
CA SER A 355 -35.21 7.30 2.38
C SER A 355 -34.79 6.83 0.98
N PHE A 356 -33.67 7.33 0.45
CA PHE A 356 -33.25 7.07 -0.93
C PHE A 356 -33.04 5.59 -1.24
N PRO A 357 -32.42 4.75 -0.39
CA PRO A 357 -32.22 3.34 -0.70
C PRO A 357 -33.51 2.63 -1.12
N GLN A 358 -34.59 2.88 -0.38
CA GLN A 358 -35.90 2.25 -0.59
C GLN A 358 -36.58 2.79 -1.85
N LEU A 359 -36.59 4.11 -2.03
CA LEU A 359 -37.24 4.79 -3.14
C LEU A 359 -36.53 4.51 -4.47
N VAL A 360 -35.20 4.53 -4.47
CA VAL A 360 -34.39 4.20 -5.64
C VAL A 360 -34.58 2.74 -6.01
N LEU A 361 -34.58 1.83 -5.02
CA LEU A 361 -34.83 0.41 -5.29
C LEU A 361 -36.21 0.20 -5.95
N GLY A 362 -37.24 0.87 -5.44
CA GLY A 362 -38.58 0.86 -6.04
C GLY A 362 -38.57 1.33 -7.50
N ALA A 363 -37.98 2.49 -7.77
CA ALA A 363 -37.89 3.07 -9.12
C ALA A 363 -37.06 2.21 -10.08
N LEU A 364 -35.97 1.62 -9.60
CA LEU A 364 -35.14 0.69 -10.38
C LEU A 364 -35.91 -0.59 -10.72
N ASN A 365 -36.64 -1.15 -9.76
CA ASN A 365 -37.46 -2.34 -9.97
C ASN A 365 -38.59 -2.09 -10.97
N GLU A 366 -39.26 -0.95 -10.88
CA GLU A 366 -40.31 -0.57 -11.83
C GLU A 366 -39.74 -0.44 -13.25
N ARG A 367 -38.65 0.31 -13.41
CA ARG A 367 -38.08 0.62 -14.73
C ARG A 367 -37.45 -0.59 -15.42
N PHE A 368 -36.82 -1.49 -14.66
CA PHE A 368 -36.01 -2.57 -15.21
C PHE A 368 -36.59 -3.96 -14.95
N LYS A 369 -37.86 -4.04 -14.55
CA LYS A 369 -38.57 -5.32 -14.36
C LYS A 369 -38.45 -6.19 -15.60
N GLY A 370 -37.89 -7.39 -15.44
CA GLY A 370 -37.74 -8.35 -16.54
C GLY A 370 -36.67 -8.00 -17.57
N SER A 371 -35.79 -7.02 -17.31
CA SER A 371 -34.65 -6.75 -18.17
C SER A 371 -33.74 -7.98 -18.27
N GLY A 372 -33.48 -8.46 -19.49
CA GLY A 372 -32.53 -9.55 -19.75
C GLY A 372 -31.07 -9.11 -19.75
N GLU A 373 -30.82 -7.82 -19.63
CA GLU A 373 -29.49 -7.28 -19.85
C GLU A 373 -28.54 -7.53 -18.67
N PRO A 374 -27.38 -8.19 -18.87
CA PRO A 374 -26.55 -8.69 -17.77
C PRO A 374 -26.08 -7.63 -16.77
N LEU A 375 -25.66 -6.45 -17.25
CA LEU A 375 -25.16 -5.39 -16.36
C LEU A 375 -26.28 -4.84 -15.49
N ILE A 376 -27.45 -4.54 -16.07
CA ILE A 376 -28.62 -4.05 -15.31
C ILE A 376 -29.01 -5.04 -14.22
N ARG A 377 -29.12 -6.34 -14.58
CA ARG A 377 -29.45 -7.40 -13.62
C ARG A 377 -28.48 -7.45 -12.45
N ARG A 378 -27.18 -7.27 -12.70
CA ARG A 378 -26.15 -7.23 -11.65
C ARG A 378 -26.28 -6.00 -10.77
N LEU A 379 -26.40 -4.82 -11.35
CA LEU A 379 -26.52 -3.58 -10.58
C LEU A 379 -27.78 -3.57 -9.71
N LEU A 380 -28.89 -4.12 -10.22
CA LEU A 380 -30.11 -4.37 -9.43
C LEU A 380 -29.84 -5.34 -8.29
N ALA A 381 -29.20 -6.48 -8.57
CA ALA A 381 -28.86 -7.47 -7.55
C ALA A 381 -27.99 -6.88 -6.44
N ASP A 382 -26.97 -6.08 -6.80
CA ASP A 382 -26.09 -5.42 -5.84
C ASP A 382 -26.86 -4.37 -5.00
N TRP A 383 -27.81 -3.63 -5.58
CA TRP A 383 -28.65 -2.70 -4.82
C TRP A 383 -29.61 -3.41 -3.85
N HIS A 384 -30.23 -4.52 -4.27
CA HIS A 384 -31.06 -5.35 -3.38
C HIS A 384 -30.23 -5.90 -2.22
N ARG A 385 -29.01 -6.36 -2.50
CA ARG A 385 -28.08 -6.86 -1.48
C ARG A 385 -27.74 -5.78 -0.47
N ALA A 386 -27.29 -4.62 -0.94
CA ALA A 386 -26.96 -3.48 -0.08
C ALA A 386 -28.17 -3.05 0.78
N CYS A 387 -29.38 -3.02 0.21
CA CYS A 387 -30.59 -2.71 0.95
C CYS A 387 -30.94 -3.77 1.99
N ALA A 388 -30.83 -5.07 1.66
CA ALA A 388 -31.10 -6.15 2.60
C ALA A 388 -30.13 -6.12 3.80
N GLU A 389 -28.90 -5.68 3.56
CA GLU A 389 -27.83 -5.61 4.56
C GLU A 389 -27.95 -4.38 5.48
N PHE A 390 -28.02 -3.18 4.89
CA PHE A 390 -27.83 -1.92 5.64
C PHE A 390 -29.13 -1.18 5.97
N VAL A 391 -30.23 -1.48 5.29
CA VAL A 391 -31.52 -0.84 5.59
C VAL A 391 -32.26 -1.66 6.65
N GLU A 392 -32.89 -0.96 7.59
CA GLU A 392 -33.70 -1.59 8.62
C GLU A 392 -34.97 -2.19 8.00
N TYR A 393 -35.02 -3.52 7.97
CA TYR A 393 -36.11 -4.29 7.39
C TYR A 393 -36.41 -5.51 8.27
N SER A 394 -37.66 -5.98 8.21
CA SER A 394 -38.04 -7.26 8.82
C SER A 394 -37.27 -8.43 8.19
N THR A 395 -37.10 -9.53 8.92
CA THR A 395 -36.48 -10.76 8.40
C THR A 395 -37.17 -11.25 7.12
N LEU A 396 -38.50 -11.12 7.05
CA LEU A 396 -39.29 -11.48 5.86
C LEU A 396 -38.92 -10.62 4.65
N THR A 397 -38.85 -9.30 4.83
CA THR A 397 -38.46 -8.38 3.75
C THR A 397 -37.02 -8.61 3.31
N ARG A 398 -36.08 -8.85 4.23
CA ARG A 398 -34.70 -9.21 3.89
C ARG A 398 -34.64 -10.51 3.06
N LEU A 399 -35.44 -11.51 3.43
CA LEU A 399 -35.55 -12.77 2.70
C LEU A 399 -36.11 -12.55 1.28
N GLU A 400 -37.14 -11.72 1.11
CA GLU A 400 -37.70 -11.37 -0.21
C GLU A 400 -36.69 -10.65 -1.12
N LEU A 401 -35.93 -9.70 -0.56
CA LEU A 401 -34.87 -9.00 -1.28
C LEU A 401 -33.79 -9.98 -1.75
N ARG A 402 -33.32 -10.87 -0.87
CA ARG A 402 -32.30 -11.88 -1.22
C ARG A 402 -32.80 -12.92 -2.23
N ARG A 403 -34.08 -13.31 -2.16
CA ARG A 403 -34.71 -14.15 -3.21
C ARG A 403 -34.76 -13.44 -4.56
N THR A 404 -35.08 -12.16 -4.57
CA THR A 404 -35.06 -11.34 -5.80
C THR A 404 -33.66 -11.29 -6.41
N VAL A 405 -32.60 -11.23 -5.59
CA VAL A 405 -31.21 -11.34 -6.06
C VAL A 405 -30.95 -12.67 -6.75
N ILE A 406 -31.36 -13.78 -6.13
CA ILE A 406 -31.24 -15.12 -6.73
C ILE A 406 -31.96 -15.16 -8.09
N ASP A 407 -33.18 -14.62 -8.20
CA ASP A 407 -33.91 -14.59 -9.46
C ASP A 407 -33.21 -13.74 -10.54
N LEU A 408 -32.71 -12.57 -10.16
CA LEU A 408 -31.98 -11.66 -11.05
C LEU A 408 -30.70 -12.31 -11.60
N LEU A 409 -29.96 -13.06 -10.79
CA LEU A 409 -28.72 -13.70 -11.19
C LEU A 409 -28.95 -15.06 -11.87
N GLY A 410 -29.85 -15.88 -11.34
CA GLY A 410 -30.19 -17.21 -11.83
C GLY A 410 -31.11 -17.23 -13.05
N GLY A 411 -31.73 -16.09 -13.39
CA GLY A 411 -32.58 -15.97 -14.56
C GLY A 411 -33.99 -16.51 -14.38
N GLY A 412 -34.51 -16.57 -13.15
CA GLY A 412 -35.87 -17.05 -12.89
C GLY A 412 -36.94 -16.30 -13.70
N THR A 413 -36.77 -14.98 -13.87
CA THR A 413 -37.72 -14.13 -14.62
C THR A 413 -37.48 -14.10 -16.13
N VAL A 414 -36.22 -14.25 -16.59
CA VAL A 414 -35.83 -14.05 -18.00
C VAL A 414 -35.41 -15.36 -18.70
N GLY A 415 -35.44 -16.48 -17.98
CA GLY A 415 -35.10 -17.81 -18.50
C GLY A 415 -33.61 -18.08 -18.74
N THR A 416 -32.72 -17.12 -18.47
CA THR A 416 -31.27 -17.24 -18.70
C THR A 416 -30.46 -16.77 -17.50
N ALA A 417 -29.62 -17.65 -16.95
CA ALA A 417 -28.72 -17.32 -15.84
C ALA A 417 -27.54 -16.46 -16.31
N LEU A 418 -27.01 -15.61 -15.42
CA LEU A 418 -25.73 -14.95 -15.65
C LEU A 418 -24.60 -15.96 -15.42
N THR A 419 -23.73 -16.09 -16.43
CA THR A 419 -22.75 -17.17 -16.49
C THR A 419 -21.32 -16.72 -16.22
N ASP A 420 -21.06 -15.47 -15.87
CA ASP A 420 -19.71 -15.03 -15.49
C ASP A 420 -19.41 -15.34 -14.01
N THR A 421 -18.14 -15.57 -13.70
CA THR A 421 -17.68 -16.04 -12.38
C THR A 421 -18.15 -15.15 -11.21
N PRO A 422 -18.03 -13.80 -11.26
CA PRO A 422 -18.57 -12.95 -10.20
C PRO A 422 -20.07 -13.15 -9.91
N SER A 423 -20.90 -13.29 -10.96
CA SER A 423 -22.34 -13.53 -10.78
C SER A 423 -22.62 -14.89 -10.17
N ARG A 424 -21.90 -15.95 -10.58
CA ARG A 424 -22.09 -17.30 -10.03
C ARG A 424 -21.67 -17.39 -8.56
N MET A 425 -20.55 -16.75 -8.19
CA MET A 425 -20.11 -16.66 -6.79
C MET A 425 -21.12 -15.90 -5.92
N ARG A 426 -21.59 -14.73 -6.39
CA ARG A 426 -22.63 -13.94 -5.69
C ARG A 426 -23.93 -14.71 -5.53
N TYR A 427 -24.38 -15.41 -6.57
CA TYR A 427 -25.56 -16.27 -6.52
C TYR A 427 -25.42 -17.36 -5.45
N ALA A 428 -24.26 -18.01 -5.38
CA ALA A 428 -24.00 -19.05 -4.38
C ALA A 428 -23.97 -18.49 -2.95
N ASP A 429 -23.39 -17.31 -2.75
CA ASP A 429 -23.39 -16.61 -1.47
C ASP A 429 -24.82 -16.18 -1.04
N ASP A 430 -25.63 -15.63 -1.95
CA ASP A 430 -27.02 -15.26 -1.66
C ASP A 430 -27.89 -16.49 -1.33
N LEU A 431 -27.59 -17.67 -1.88
CA LEU A 431 -28.23 -18.92 -1.46
C LEU A 431 -27.95 -19.26 0.02
N LEU A 432 -26.71 -19.06 0.48
CA LEU A 432 -26.34 -19.29 1.89
C LEU A 432 -27.03 -18.30 2.83
N HIS A 433 -27.16 -17.03 2.41
CA HIS A 433 -27.90 -16.00 3.15
C HIS A 433 -29.40 -16.32 3.22
N VAL A 434 -30.02 -16.71 2.11
CA VAL A 434 -31.42 -17.16 2.08
C VAL A 434 -31.61 -18.38 2.97
N ALA A 435 -30.66 -19.33 2.96
CA ALA A 435 -30.70 -20.49 3.82
C ALA A 435 -30.63 -20.12 5.30
N ALA A 436 -29.80 -19.13 5.68
CA ALA A 436 -29.72 -18.63 7.04
C ALA A 436 -31.04 -17.95 7.49
N LEU A 437 -31.63 -17.11 6.64
CA LEU A 437 -32.86 -16.37 6.94
C LEU A 437 -34.12 -17.26 6.97
N SER A 438 -34.14 -18.35 6.19
CA SER A 438 -35.30 -19.25 6.06
C SER A 438 -35.12 -20.63 6.67
N ALA A 439 -33.97 -20.90 7.30
CA ALA A 439 -33.56 -22.22 7.79
C ALA A 439 -33.72 -23.33 6.75
N SER A 440 -33.36 -23.08 5.48
CA SER A 440 -33.57 -24.01 4.36
C SER A 440 -32.33 -24.86 4.06
N PRO A 441 -32.33 -26.18 4.34
CA PRO A 441 -31.19 -27.06 4.06
C PRO A 441 -30.89 -27.19 2.56
N GLN A 442 -31.92 -27.11 1.71
CA GLN A 442 -31.79 -27.22 0.26
C GLN A 442 -31.01 -26.04 -0.34
N HIS A 443 -31.33 -24.80 0.04
CA HIS A 443 -30.59 -23.62 -0.42
C HIS A 443 -29.15 -23.64 0.10
N TRP A 444 -28.95 -24.08 1.35
CA TRP A 444 -27.62 -24.23 1.92
C TRP A 444 -26.78 -25.22 1.10
N ALA A 445 -27.29 -26.44 0.88
CA ALA A 445 -26.58 -27.46 0.10
C ALA A 445 -26.32 -27.02 -1.34
N GLU A 446 -27.27 -26.32 -1.99
CA GLU A 446 -27.06 -25.75 -3.33
C GLU A 446 -25.95 -24.69 -3.34
N GLY A 447 -25.93 -23.78 -2.36
CA GLY A 447 -24.90 -22.76 -2.21
C GLY A 447 -23.51 -23.37 -2.04
N VAL A 448 -23.39 -24.36 -1.14
CA VAL A 448 -22.14 -25.11 -0.94
C VAL A 448 -21.67 -25.79 -2.22
N VAL A 449 -22.53 -26.57 -2.89
CA VAL A 449 -22.15 -27.28 -4.12
C VAL A 449 -21.64 -26.33 -5.20
N ARG A 450 -22.27 -25.15 -5.33
CA ARG A 450 -21.84 -24.14 -6.29
C ARG A 450 -20.49 -23.55 -5.93
N LEU A 451 -20.26 -23.18 -4.67
CA LEU A 451 -18.96 -22.66 -4.22
C LEU A 451 -17.84 -23.69 -4.41
N VAL A 452 -18.10 -24.97 -4.12
CA VAL A 452 -17.12 -26.04 -4.36
C VAL A 452 -16.83 -26.19 -5.85
N ARG A 453 -17.85 -26.10 -6.72
CA ARG A 453 -17.65 -26.10 -8.18
C ARG A 453 -16.81 -24.92 -8.64
N GLU A 454 -17.11 -23.70 -8.20
CA GLU A 454 -16.29 -22.52 -8.55
C GLU A 454 -14.84 -22.68 -8.07
N ALA A 455 -14.62 -23.28 -6.89
CA ALA A 455 -13.27 -23.57 -6.41
C ALA A 455 -12.55 -24.66 -7.21
N ALA A 456 -13.29 -25.59 -7.82
CA ALA A 456 -12.73 -26.66 -8.65
C ALA A 456 -12.43 -26.17 -10.08
N ASP A 457 -13.33 -25.37 -10.66
CA ASP A 457 -13.22 -24.85 -12.03
C ASP A 457 -12.08 -23.83 -12.17
N ASP A 458 -11.86 -23.00 -11.15
CA ASP A 458 -10.76 -22.03 -11.11
C ASP A 458 -9.84 -22.26 -9.88
N PRO A 459 -8.67 -22.89 -10.07
CA PRO A 459 -7.73 -23.13 -8.98
C PRO A 459 -6.98 -21.86 -8.54
N SER A 460 -7.12 -20.73 -9.26
CA SER A 460 -6.48 -19.45 -8.90
C SER A 460 -7.33 -18.58 -7.97
N THR A 461 -8.64 -18.80 -7.92
CA THR A 461 -9.53 -18.03 -7.03
C THR A 461 -9.55 -18.58 -5.61
N CYS A 462 -9.38 -17.68 -4.63
CA CYS A 462 -9.53 -17.99 -3.21
C CYS A 462 -10.94 -17.72 -2.67
N VAL A 463 -11.74 -16.92 -3.38
CA VAL A 463 -13.01 -16.38 -2.91
C VAL A 463 -14.01 -17.47 -2.47
N PRO A 464 -14.30 -18.51 -3.28
CA PRO A 464 -15.28 -19.52 -2.88
C PRO A 464 -14.86 -20.28 -1.61
N LEU A 465 -13.55 -20.49 -1.42
CA LEU A 465 -12.99 -21.14 -0.24
C LEU A 465 -13.10 -20.24 0.99
N VAL A 466 -12.92 -18.92 0.84
CA VAL A 466 -13.16 -17.98 1.94
C VAL A 466 -14.62 -18.02 2.38
N VAL A 467 -15.57 -18.02 1.43
CA VAL A 467 -17.01 -18.09 1.74
C VAL A 467 -17.35 -19.42 2.43
N LEU A 468 -16.83 -20.55 1.94
CA LEU A 468 -16.99 -21.86 2.59
C LEU A 468 -16.39 -21.90 4.00
N GLY A 469 -15.25 -21.25 4.21
CA GLY A 469 -14.63 -21.10 5.52
C GLY A 469 -15.54 -20.33 6.50
N ARG A 470 -16.09 -19.19 6.07
CA ARG A 470 -17.07 -18.41 6.87
C ARG A 470 -18.32 -19.23 7.18
N GLU A 471 -18.80 -20.01 6.22
CA GLU A 471 -19.95 -20.87 6.40
C GLU A 471 -19.68 -22.01 7.41
N ALA A 472 -18.47 -22.59 7.42
CA ALA A 472 -18.06 -23.57 8.42
C ALA A 472 -18.03 -22.97 9.84
N GLU A 473 -17.63 -21.70 9.99
CA GLU A 473 -17.59 -21.01 11.29
C GLU A 473 -18.96 -20.86 11.95
N LEU A 474 -20.05 -20.84 11.17
CA LEU A 474 -21.41 -20.78 11.69
C LEU A 474 -21.81 -22.06 12.44
N ARG A 475 -21.02 -23.14 12.35
CA ARG A 475 -21.21 -24.43 13.05
C ARG A 475 -22.64 -24.95 12.92
N ARG A 476 -23.19 -24.88 11.70
CA ARG A 476 -24.55 -25.38 11.42
C ARG A 476 -24.63 -26.88 11.70
N SER A 477 -25.71 -27.31 12.35
CA SER A 477 -25.98 -28.74 12.52
C SER A 477 -26.39 -29.34 11.17
N VAL A 478 -25.63 -30.32 10.69
CA VAL A 478 -25.90 -31.03 9.42
C VAL A 478 -26.22 -32.49 9.73
N SER A 479 -27.42 -32.94 9.38
CA SER A 479 -27.87 -34.31 9.63
C SER A 479 -27.02 -35.33 8.84
N PRO A 480 -26.89 -36.59 9.30
CA PRO A 480 -26.16 -37.61 8.56
C PRO A 480 -26.69 -37.85 7.13
N ALA A 481 -28.00 -37.70 6.92
CA ALA A 481 -28.63 -37.81 5.61
C ALA A 481 -28.22 -36.64 4.70
N ASP A 482 -28.21 -35.42 5.21
CA ASP A 482 -27.78 -34.24 4.46
C ASP A 482 -26.29 -34.28 4.14
N ARG A 483 -25.45 -34.80 5.07
CA ARG A 483 -24.02 -35.06 4.83
C ARG A 483 -23.84 -36.00 3.64
N ALA A 484 -24.49 -37.17 3.66
CA ALA A 484 -24.40 -38.15 2.57
C ALA A 484 -24.92 -37.62 1.22
N ALA A 485 -26.03 -36.87 1.24
CA ALA A 485 -26.57 -36.23 0.04
C ALA A 485 -25.61 -35.18 -0.53
N LEU A 486 -24.98 -34.37 0.33
CA LEU A 486 -23.99 -33.39 -0.10
C LEU A 486 -22.74 -34.05 -0.67
N GLU A 487 -22.21 -35.09 -0.01
CA GLU A 487 -21.07 -35.87 -0.50
C GLU A 487 -21.32 -36.43 -1.92
N ALA A 488 -22.50 -37.00 -2.15
CA ALA A 488 -22.88 -37.52 -3.46
C ALA A 488 -22.93 -36.42 -4.54
N ARG A 489 -23.33 -35.20 -4.17
CA ARG A 489 -23.38 -34.05 -5.10
C ARG A 489 -22.01 -33.44 -5.38
N LEU A 490 -21.07 -33.58 -4.45
CA LEU A 490 -19.69 -33.13 -4.58
C LEU A 490 -18.80 -34.17 -5.30
N ALA A 491 -19.26 -35.41 -5.43
CA ALA A 491 -18.56 -36.45 -6.17
C ALA A 491 -18.27 -36.02 -7.62
N GLY A 492 -17.00 -36.15 -8.04
CA GLY A 492 -16.53 -35.74 -9.35
C GLY A 492 -16.15 -34.26 -9.49
N LEU A 493 -16.55 -33.39 -8.54
CA LEU A 493 -16.08 -32.01 -8.48
C LEU A 493 -14.74 -31.91 -7.74
N VAL A 494 -14.58 -32.70 -6.68
CA VAL A 494 -13.37 -32.76 -5.85
C VAL A 494 -12.95 -34.21 -5.62
N SER A 495 -11.66 -34.41 -5.35
CA SER A 495 -11.06 -35.75 -5.18
C SER A 495 -11.52 -36.46 -3.90
N ASP A 496 -11.85 -35.72 -2.84
CA ASP A 496 -12.32 -36.27 -1.56
C ASP A 496 -13.52 -35.47 -1.02
N PRO A 497 -14.73 -35.74 -1.52
CA PRO A 497 -15.96 -35.07 -1.07
C PRO A 497 -16.21 -35.18 0.43
N ALA A 498 -15.86 -36.32 1.04
CA ALA A 498 -16.14 -36.61 2.46
C ALA A 498 -15.39 -35.65 3.38
N SER A 499 -14.12 -35.33 3.07
CA SER A 499 -13.36 -34.35 3.86
C SER A 499 -13.93 -32.93 3.77
N TRP A 500 -14.44 -32.52 2.61
CA TRP A 500 -15.10 -31.21 2.46
C TRP A 500 -16.38 -31.15 3.30
N VAL A 501 -17.25 -32.14 3.18
CA VAL A 501 -18.51 -32.15 3.95
C VAL A 501 -18.26 -32.24 5.44
N ARG A 502 -17.29 -33.06 5.87
CA ARG A 502 -16.89 -33.16 7.28
C ARG A 502 -16.41 -31.81 7.82
N ALA A 503 -15.57 -31.10 7.07
CA ALA A 503 -15.07 -29.80 7.50
C ALA A 503 -16.19 -28.78 7.75
N LEU A 504 -17.19 -28.70 6.87
CA LEU A 504 -18.38 -27.86 7.09
C LEU A 504 -19.17 -28.30 8.33
N ALA A 505 -19.41 -29.60 8.46
CA ALA A 505 -20.32 -30.12 9.47
C ALA A 505 -19.71 -30.14 10.89
N ASP A 506 -18.38 -30.18 11.00
CA ASP A 506 -17.65 -30.14 12.26
C ASP A 506 -17.15 -28.71 12.59
N GLY A 507 -17.38 -27.76 11.68
CA GLY A 507 -16.98 -26.36 11.83
C GLY A 507 -15.48 -26.11 11.68
N ASP A 508 -14.77 -26.97 10.93
CA ASP A 508 -13.36 -26.82 10.59
C ASP A 508 -13.18 -25.85 9.42
N ALA A 509 -13.28 -24.56 9.73
CA ALA A 509 -13.00 -23.49 8.76
C ALA A 509 -11.53 -23.50 8.28
N GLY A 510 -10.62 -24.06 9.08
CA GLY A 510 -9.18 -24.16 8.76
C GLY A 510 -8.93 -24.95 7.48
N PHE A 511 -9.69 -26.03 7.26
CA PHE A 511 -9.68 -26.81 6.01
C PHE A 511 -9.83 -25.94 4.76
N TYR A 512 -10.76 -24.98 4.80
CA TYR A 512 -11.08 -24.11 3.67
C TYR A 512 -10.11 -22.95 3.56
N TYR A 513 -9.87 -22.25 4.67
CA TYR A 513 -8.99 -21.10 4.67
C TYR A 513 -7.54 -21.45 4.35
N ALA A 514 -7.05 -22.64 4.71
CA ALA A 514 -5.71 -23.06 4.31
C ALA A 514 -5.56 -23.13 2.79
N ARG A 515 -6.54 -23.73 2.10
CA ARG A 515 -6.59 -23.78 0.64
C ARG A 515 -6.80 -22.38 0.04
N ALA A 516 -7.65 -21.56 0.66
CA ALA A 516 -7.86 -20.19 0.24
C ALA A 516 -6.56 -19.38 0.30
N ALA A 517 -5.78 -19.55 1.36
CA ALA A 517 -4.55 -18.81 1.59
C ALA A 517 -3.47 -19.10 0.55
N THR A 518 -3.26 -20.38 0.20
CA THR A 518 -2.34 -20.79 -0.87
C THR A 518 -2.70 -20.15 -2.21
N ARG A 519 -3.99 -20.06 -2.52
CA ARG A 519 -4.47 -19.42 -3.75
C ARG A 519 -4.38 -17.90 -3.68
N ALA A 520 -4.81 -17.31 -2.58
CA ALA A 520 -4.86 -15.86 -2.40
C ALA A 520 -3.48 -15.21 -2.56
N ILE A 521 -2.45 -15.83 -1.97
CA ILE A 521 -1.10 -15.25 -2.03
C ILE A 521 -0.53 -15.24 -3.45
N THR A 522 -1.00 -16.10 -4.35
CA THR A 522 -0.55 -16.16 -5.75
C THR A 522 -1.58 -15.61 -6.75
N SER A 523 -2.77 -15.22 -6.30
CA SER A 523 -3.86 -14.83 -7.20
C SER A 523 -3.66 -13.41 -7.76
N PRO A 524 -3.78 -13.22 -9.08
CA PRO A 524 -3.75 -11.89 -9.68
C PRO A 524 -5.04 -11.09 -9.46
N ASP A 525 -6.09 -11.71 -8.93
CA ASP A 525 -7.40 -11.08 -8.70
C ASP A 525 -7.55 -10.49 -7.30
N VAL A 526 -6.56 -10.69 -6.42
CA VAL A 526 -6.51 -10.04 -5.10
C VAL A 526 -5.38 -9.03 -5.00
N THR A 527 -5.66 -7.93 -4.30
CA THR A 527 -4.70 -6.90 -3.95
C THR A 527 -4.04 -7.28 -2.63
N ARG A 528 -2.73 -7.09 -2.52
CA ARG A 528 -2.02 -7.27 -1.24
C ARG A 528 -1.91 -5.92 -0.57
N ARG A 529 -2.21 -5.88 0.72
CA ARG A 529 -2.12 -4.66 1.53
C ARG A 529 -1.26 -4.93 2.75
N ASN A 530 -0.25 -4.09 2.97
CA ASN A 530 0.55 -4.15 4.18
C ASN A 530 -0.28 -3.70 5.38
N LEU A 531 -0.22 -4.47 6.47
CA LEU A 531 -0.85 -4.14 7.75
C LEU A 531 0.22 -3.64 8.72
N GLY A 532 0.35 -2.31 8.84
CA GLY A 532 1.20 -1.64 9.82
C GLY A 532 2.68 -1.46 9.44
N GLY A 533 3.44 -0.78 10.32
CA GLY A 533 4.82 -0.33 10.11
C GLY A 533 5.91 -1.42 10.09
N ARG A 534 5.55 -2.71 10.12
CA ARG A 534 6.49 -3.83 9.96
C ARG A 534 6.34 -4.38 8.54
N SER A 535 7.41 -4.26 7.75
CA SER A 535 7.45 -4.36 6.28
C SER A 535 7.00 -5.67 5.63
N ASN A 536 6.50 -6.66 6.39
CA ASN A 536 6.27 -8.02 5.88
C ASN A 536 4.89 -8.61 6.23
N VAL A 537 4.05 -7.97 7.04
CA VAL A 537 2.70 -8.48 7.35
C VAL A 537 1.71 -7.94 6.32
N ILE A 538 1.02 -8.83 5.62
CA ILE A 538 0.09 -8.47 4.55
C ILE A 538 -1.28 -9.07 4.77
N THR A 539 -2.32 -8.42 4.26
CA THR A 539 -3.64 -9.01 4.02
C THR A 539 -3.93 -8.98 2.53
N VAL A 540 -4.98 -9.70 2.14
CA VAL A 540 -5.48 -9.74 0.77
C VAL A 540 -6.87 -9.12 0.71
N GLU A 541 -7.10 -8.35 -0.35
CA GLU A 541 -8.38 -7.72 -0.64
C GLU A 541 -8.85 -8.14 -2.02
N ASP A 542 -10.09 -8.59 -2.14
CA ASP A 542 -10.77 -8.79 -3.41
C ASP A 542 -11.86 -7.72 -3.59
N HIS A 543 -12.16 -7.41 -4.85
CA HIS A 543 -13.15 -6.38 -5.14
C HIS A 543 -14.59 -6.81 -4.81
N LEU A 544 -14.89 -8.10 -4.74
CA LEU A 544 -16.25 -8.54 -4.40
C LEU A 544 -16.52 -8.46 -2.89
N GLY A 545 -15.50 -8.26 -2.06
CA GLY A 545 -15.59 -8.12 -0.61
C GLY A 545 -15.61 -9.46 0.14
N PHE A 546 -15.32 -10.57 -0.54
CA PHE A 546 -15.38 -11.90 0.06
C PHE A 546 -14.11 -12.29 0.80
N ALA A 547 -12.94 -12.09 0.21
CA ALA A 547 -11.62 -12.33 0.79
C ALA A 547 -11.11 -11.12 1.59
N SER A 548 -11.52 -9.90 1.20
CA SER A 548 -11.19 -8.66 1.89
C SER A 548 -11.44 -8.79 3.39
N SER A 549 -10.39 -8.58 4.17
CA SER A 549 -10.43 -8.62 5.64
C SER A 549 -10.75 -10.00 6.23
N THR A 550 -10.29 -11.11 5.60
CA THR A 550 -10.39 -12.46 6.22
C THR A 550 -9.05 -13.05 6.61
N LEU A 551 -8.02 -12.91 5.77
CA LEU A 551 -6.73 -13.58 5.94
C LEU A 551 -5.59 -12.57 6.13
N VAL A 552 -4.75 -12.81 7.13
CA VAL A 552 -3.50 -12.08 7.40
C VAL A 552 -2.32 -13.03 7.23
N PHE A 553 -1.35 -12.64 6.43
CA PHE A 553 -0.14 -13.40 6.14
C PHE A 553 1.05 -12.74 6.84
N LYS A 554 1.73 -13.48 7.72
CA LYS A 554 2.97 -13.05 8.37
C LYS A 554 4.08 -14.06 8.05
N PRO A 555 5.05 -13.70 7.19
CA PRO A 555 6.28 -14.47 6.97
C PRO A 555 7.14 -14.47 8.24
N THR A 556 7.59 -15.66 8.67
CA THR A 556 8.34 -15.88 9.91
C THR A 556 9.07 -17.24 9.89
N HIS A 557 9.68 -17.63 11.01
CA HIS A 557 10.33 -18.93 11.18
C HIS A 557 9.44 -19.94 11.91
N THR A 558 9.57 -21.23 11.60
CA THR A 558 8.85 -22.32 12.28
C THR A 558 8.90 -22.21 13.81
N ASP A 559 10.10 -21.96 14.38
CA ASP A 559 10.29 -21.79 15.82
C ASP A 559 9.44 -20.66 16.43
N ASN A 560 9.23 -19.58 15.67
CA ASN A 560 8.39 -18.47 16.11
C ASN A 560 6.91 -18.89 16.13
N VAL A 561 6.47 -19.64 15.13
CA VAL A 561 5.09 -20.16 15.06
C VAL A 561 4.78 -21.08 16.22
N GLU A 562 5.68 -22.01 16.54
CA GLU A 562 5.51 -22.94 17.66
C GLU A 562 5.40 -22.19 19.00
N ARG A 563 6.25 -21.17 19.19
CA ARG A 563 6.22 -20.33 20.40
C ARG A 563 4.96 -19.50 20.50
N ASP A 564 4.56 -18.83 19.43
CA ASP A 564 3.33 -18.04 19.40
C ASP A 564 2.12 -18.93 19.69
N THR A 565 2.01 -20.10 19.02
CA THR A 565 0.90 -21.04 19.20
C THR A 565 0.82 -21.55 20.64
N ARG A 566 1.96 -21.94 21.23
CA ARG A 566 2.04 -22.37 22.64
C ARG A 566 1.60 -21.26 23.60
N THR A 567 2.10 -20.04 23.38
CA THR A 567 1.77 -18.88 24.21
C THR A 567 0.30 -18.51 24.07
N ALA A 568 -0.23 -18.44 22.85
CA ALA A 568 -1.64 -18.17 22.60
C ALA A 568 -2.55 -19.19 23.30
N GLN A 569 -2.20 -20.48 23.28
CA GLN A 569 -2.97 -21.52 23.97
C GLN A 569 -2.93 -21.36 25.50
N ALA A 570 -1.78 -21.04 26.08
CA ALA A 570 -1.64 -20.78 27.51
C ALA A 570 -2.49 -19.56 27.92
N VAL A 571 -2.44 -18.48 27.13
CA VAL A 571 -3.22 -17.26 27.37
C VAL A 571 -4.72 -17.54 27.30
N ARG A 572 -5.20 -18.24 26.27
CA ARG A 572 -6.63 -18.62 26.17
C ARG A 572 -7.11 -19.42 27.38
N THR A 573 -6.26 -20.33 27.89
CA THR A 573 -6.57 -21.10 29.10
C THR A 573 -6.65 -20.20 30.34
N ALA A 574 -5.73 -19.24 30.47
CA ALA A 574 -5.75 -18.28 31.57
C ALA A 574 -6.99 -17.38 31.53
N LEU A 575 -7.36 -16.86 30.34
CA LEU A 575 -8.54 -16.03 30.13
C LEU A 575 -9.84 -16.77 30.48
N ALA A 576 -9.99 -18.02 30.02
CA ALA A 576 -11.16 -18.84 30.34
C ALA A 576 -11.30 -19.11 31.84
N ARG A 577 -10.18 -19.29 32.55
CA ARG A 577 -10.18 -19.50 34.00
C ARG A 577 -10.70 -18.29 34.78
N VAL A 578 -10.41 -17.08 34.31
CA VAL A 578 -10.86 -15.82 34.96
C VAL A 578 -12.13 -15.24 34.33
N GLY A 579 -12.74 -15.91 33.34
CA GLY A 579 -13.96 -15.44 32.66
C GLY A 579 -13.78 -14.17 31.83
N ALA A 580 -12.57 -13.90 31.33
CA ALA A 580 -12.24 -12.69 30.57
C ALA A 580 -12.25 -12.88 29.04
N ASP A 581 -12.68 -14.05 28.55
CA ASP A 581 -12.71 -14.42 27.12
C ASP A 581 -13.67 -13.57 26.27
N THR A 582 -14.66 -12.93 26.89
CA THR A 582 -15.58 -11.99 26.22
C THR A 582 -14.95 -10.63 25.94
N ARG A 583 -13.94 -10.22 26.74
CA ARG A 583 -13.22 -8.94 26.63
C ARG A 583 -11.87 -9.05 25.93
N PHE A 584 -11.19 -10.18 26.08
CA PHE A 584 -9.81 -10.36 25.62
C PHE A 584 -9.65 -11.61 24.76
N ARG A 585 -8.85 -11.51 23.70
CA ARG A 585 -8.54 -12.63 22.80
C ARG A 585 -7.12 -12.57 22.26
N THR A 586 -6.63 -13.69 21.75
CA THR A 586 -5.39 -13.76 20.97
C THR A 586 -5.71 -13.92 19.50
N SER A 587 -4.80 -13.51 18.61
CA SER A 587 -4.97 -13.73 17.17
C SER A 587 -4.96 -15.22 16.83
N ASP A 588 -5.99 -15.66 16.09
CA ASP A 588 -6.16 -17.06 15.72
C ASP A 588 -5.28 -17.43 14.51
N LEU A 589 -4.34 -18.38 14.74
CA LEU A 589 -3.59 -19.05 13.68
C LEU A 589 -4.52 -20.04 12.97
N ILE A 590 -4.75 -19.82 11.68
CA ILE A 590 -5.57 -20.68 10.83
C ILE A 590 -4.71 -21.82 10.28
N THR A 591 -3.58 -21.48 9.66
CA THR A 591 -2.66 -22.46 9.06
C THR A 591 -1.27 -21.85 8.86
N THR A 592 -0.35 -22.67 8.36
CA THR A 592 0.99 -22.28 7.92
C THR A 592 1.20 -22.71 6.48
N LEU A 593 1.82 -21.85 5.66
CA LEU A 593 2.25 -22.17 4.31
C LEU A 593 3.77 -22.25 4.27
N ASP A 594 4.30 -23.11 3.40
CA ASP A 594 5.74 -23.18 3.13
C ASP A 594 6.17 -21.93 2.35
N ALA A 595 7.12 -21.18 2.90
CA ALA A 595 7.58 -19.94 2.26
C ALA A 595 8.47 -20.23 1.05
N ASP A 596 9.22 -21.33 1.05
CA ASP A 596 10.15 -21.70 -0.03
C ASP A 596 9.36 -22.10 -1.29
N GLU A 597 8.29 -22.89 -1.13
CA GLU A 597 7.38 -23.24 -2.23
C GLU A 597 6.72 -22.00 -2.87
N LEU A 598 6.46 -20.97 -2.08
CA LEU A 598 5.78 -19.75 -2.51
C LEU A 598 6.73 -18.63 -2.94
N SER A 599 8.01 -18.67 -2.55
CA SER A 599 9.00 -17.60 -2.76
C SER A 599 9.19 -17.22 -4.23
N SER A 600 9.21 -18.23 -5.12
CA SER A 600 9.33 -18.07 -6.58
C SER A 600 8.17 -17.30 -7.23
N ARG A 601 7.00 -17.25 -6.59
CA ARG A 601 5.76 -16.64 -7.12
C ARG A 601 5.22 -15.48 -6.28
N SER A 602 5.68 -15.33 -5.03
CA SER A 602 5.11 -14.39 -4.07
C SER A 602 5.92 -13.12 -3.85
N GLY A 603 7.22 -13.10 -4.20
CA GLY A 603 8.09 -11.94 -3.92
C GLY A 603 8.31 -11.67 -2.43
N LEU A 604 8.00 -12.64 -1.56
CA LEU A 604 8.26 -12.57 -0.12
C LEU A 604 9.74 -12.84 0.18
N ALA A 605 10.24 -12.24 1.27
CA ALA A 605 11.66 -12.24 1.61
C ALA A 605 12.25 -13.67 1.72
N SER A 606 13.42 -13.89 1.13
CA SER A 606 14.10 -15.20 1.05
C SER A 606 14.73 -15.68 2.37
N ASN A 607 14.44 -15.01 3.49
CA ASN A 607 15.08 -15.28 4.78
C ASN A 607 14.15 -15.93 5.81
N VAL A 608 12.94 -16.32 5.40
CA VAL A 608 11.91 -16.97 6.24
C VAL A 608 11.50 -18.29 5.59
N ASN A 609 11.11 -19.28 6.38
CA ASN A 609 10.73 -20.62 5.88
C ASN A 609 9.23 -20.90 6.01
N VAL A 610 8.46 -20.08 6.73
CA VAL A 610 7.02 -20.27 6.93
C VAL A 610 6.26 -18.96 6.80
N ILE A 611 5.06 -19.03 6.23
CA ILE A 611 4.08 -17.93 6.25
C ILE A 611 2.91 -18.35 7.14
N THR A 612 2.73 -17.67 8.26
CA THR A 612 1.53 -17.88 9.09
C THR A 612 0.33 -17.20 8.44
N VAL A 613 -0.79 -17.91 8.42
CA VAL A 613 -2.09 -17.41 7.97
C VAL A 613 -2.97 -17.27 9.19
N ARG A 614 -3.44 -16.06 9.45
CA ARG A 614 -4.23 -15.71 10.63
C ARG A 614 -5.55 -15.08 10.23
N ARG A 615 -6.51 -15.14 11.15
CA ARG A 615 -7.76 -14.39 11.01
C ARG A 615 -7.47 -12.90 11.00
N PHE A 616 -8.08 -12.18 10.07
CA PHE A 616 -8.13 -10.73 10.14
C PHE A 616 -9.16 -10.32 11.19
N GLU A 617 -8.74 -9.45 12.10
CA GLU A 617 -9.59 -8.91 13.17
C GLU A 617 -9.96 -7.47 12.79
N HIS A 618 -11.25 -7.15 12.80
CA HIS A 618 -11.73 -5.79 12.55
C HIS A 618 -11.55 -4.95 13.81
N GLY A 619 -10.64 -3.97 13.72
CA GLY A 619 -10.32 -3.09 14.82
C GLY A 619 -9.24 -2.09 14.46
N THR A 620 -8.91 -1.23 15.42
CA THR A 620 -7.83 -0.24 15.30
C THR A 620 -6.67 -0.64 16.19
N VAL A 621 -5.45 -0.47 15.72
CA VAL A 621 -4.25 -0.73 16.53
C VAL A 621 -4.27 0.21 17.73
N LEU A 622 -4.06 -0.32 18.93
CA LEU A 622 -4.20 0.44 20.17
C LEU A 622 -3.38 1.73 20.14
N ALA A 623 -2.14 1.70 19.64
CA ALA A 623 -1.29 2.89 19.50
C ALA A 623 -1.91 4.05 18.70
N GLU A 624 -2.81 3.78 17.74
CA GLU A 624 -3.49 4.80 16.94
C GLU A 624 -4.69 5.43 17.66
N LEU A 625 -5.22 4.74 18.68
CA LEU A 625 -6.31 5.24 19.54
C LEU A 625 -5.81 6.04 20.74
N LEU A 626 -4.52 5.94 21.06
CA LEU A 626 -3.91 6.62 22.19
C LEU A 626 -3.48 8.03 21.79
N SER A 627 -3.82 9.01 22.63
CA SER A 627 -3.38 10.38 22.47
C SER A 627 -3.35 11.11 23.82
N PRO A 628 -2.31 11.94 24.07
CA PRO A 628 -2.29 12.83 25.24
C PRO A 628 -3.33 13.97 25.13
N GLU A 629 -3.98 14.16 23.98
CA GLU A 629 -5.10 15.12 23.86
C GLU A 629 -6.41 14.55 24.41
N THR A 630 -6.49 13.24 24.62
CA THR A 630 -7.68 12.50 25.10
C THR A 630 -7.29 11.52 26.21
N GLU A 631 -6.60 12.00 27.25
CA GLU A 631 -5.92 11.16 28.25
C GLU A 631 -6.85 10.21 29.02
N ASP A 632 -8.06 10.64 29.36
CA ASP A 632 -9.02 9.78 30.07
C ASP A 632 -9.39 8.55 29.22
N ALA A 633 -9.70 8.77 27.94
CA ALA A 633 -9.99 7.69 26.99
C ALA A 633 -8.76 6.80 26.74
N SER A 634 -7.57 7.41 26.64
CA SER A 634 -6.30 6.68 26.54
C SER A 634 -6.05 5.82 27.79
N ALA A 635 -6.29 6.35 28.98
CA ALA A 635 -6.12 5.66 30.25
C ALA A 635 -7.10 4.48 30.38
N ASP A 636 -8.36 4.64 29.95
CA ASP A 636 -9.35 3.55 29.95
C ASP A 636 -8.94 2.39 29.04
N LEU A 637 -8.44 2.68 27.83
CA LEU A 637 -7.90 1.65 26.94
C LEU A 637 -6.64 1.00 27.51
N LEU A 638 -5.74 1.79 28.10
CA LEU A 638 -4.52 1.30 28.74
C LEU A 638 -4.82 0.43 29.96
N LYS A 639 -5.81 0.76 30.80
CA LYS A 639 -6.28 -0.10 31.91
C LYS A 639 -6.69 -1.47 31.40
N GLN A 640 -7.48 -1.52 30.32
CA GLN A 640 -7.89 -2.78 29.70
C GLN A 640 -6.70 -3.59 29.16
N ALA A 641 -5.81 -2.95 28.39
CA ALA A 641 -4.62 -3.62 27.85
C ALA A 641 -3.64 -4.06 28.94
N ALA A 642 -3.53 -3.31 30.03
CA ALA A 642 -2.72 -3.61 31.20
C ALA A 642 -3.27 -4.84 31.95
N ALA A 643 -4.58 -4.90 32.19
CA ALA A 643 -5.22 -6.10 32.74
C ALA A 643 -4.97 -7.33 31.85
N PHE A 644 -5.05 -7.18 30.52
CA PHE A 644 -4.77 -8.28 29.61
C PHE A 644 -3.28 -8.70 29.64
N LEU A 645 -2.35 -7.74 29.71
CA LEU A 645 -0.92 -8.03 29.89
C LEU A 645 -0.64 -8.84 31.16
N ALA A 646 -1.32 -8.53 32.26
CA ALA A 646 -1.24 -9.29 33.50
C ALA A 646 -1.66 -10.76 33.30
N TYR A 647 -2.79 -11.01 32.64
CA TYR A 647 -3.22 -12.38 32.33
C TYR A 647 -2.22 -13.12 31.42
N ILE A 648 -1.56 -12.42 30.49
CA ILE A 648 -0.51 -13.02 29.64
C ILE A 648 0.74 -13.39 30.44
N HIS A 649 1.13 -12.55 31.41
CA HIS A 649 2.27 -12.85 32.29
C HIS A 649 1.97 -13.99 33.27
N ALA A 650 0.73 -14.09 33.75
CA ALA A 650 0.29 -15.14 34.66
C ALA A 650 0.01 -16.48 33.95
N ALA A 651 -0.09 -16.50 32.62
CA ALA A 651 -0.38 -17.70 31.84
C ALA A 651 0.76 -18.75 31.97
N PRO A 652 0.49 -19.96 32.50
CA PRO A 652 1.51 -20.99 32.63
C PRO A 652 2.00 -21.48 31.27
N ARG A 653 3.32 -21.48 31.05
CA ARG A 653 3.95 -21.95 29.80
C ARG A 653 4.73 -23.24 30.06
N PRO A 654 4.15 -24.43 29.82
CA PRO A 654 4.83 -25.70 30.07
C PRO A 654 6.13 -25.81 29.26
N GLY A 655 7.23 -26.11 29.94
CA GLY A 655 8.54 -26.29 29.30
C GLY A 655 9.38 -25.01 29.13
N ASP A 656 8.91 -23.86 29.60
CA ASP A 656 9.74 -22.65 29.62
C ASP A 656 10.93 -22.84 30.57
N ALA A 657 12.14 -22.61 30.04
CA ALA A 657 13.36 -22.69 30.82
C ALA A 657 13.35 -21.61 31.91
N LYS A 658 13.97 -21.91 33.05
CA LYS A 658 14.19 -20.92 34.12
C LYS A 658 14.81 -19.64 33.53
N PRO A 659 14.44 -18.45 34.01
CA PRO A 659 14.99 -17.19 33.54
C PRO A 659 16.52 -17.20 33.69
N THR A 660 17.22 -17.27 32.56
CA THR A 660 18.69 -17.25 32.51
C THR A 660 19.17 -16.05 31.71
N LYS A 661 20.27 -15.44 32.15
CA LYS A 661 20.92 -14.31 31.46
C LYS A 661 20.00 -13.11 31.21
N VAL A 662 18.98 -12.88 32.06
CA VAL A 662 18.03 -11.76 31.94
C VAL A 662 18.77 -10.42 31.82
N ARG A 663 19.62 -10.09 32.80
CA ARG A 663 20.45 -8.88 32.78
C ARG A 663 21.25 -8.72 31.49
N ALA A 664 21.87 -9.79 31.00
CA ALA A 664 22.70 -9.72 29.79
C ALA A 664 21.88 -9.43 28.53
N LYS A 665 20.68 -10.02 28.41
CA LYS A 665 19.75 -9.76 27.30
C LYS A 665 19.22 -8.33 27.34
N VAL A 666 18.78 -7.86 28.50
CA VAL A 666 18.32 -6.48 28.68
C VAL A 666 19.45 -5.49 28.41
N ARG A 667 20.67 -5.77 28.91
CA ARG A 667 21.87 -4.95 28.64
C ARG A 667 22.12 -4.78 27.16
N GLY A 668 22.12 -5.86 26.38
CA GLY A 668 22.35 -5.77 24.93
C GLY A 668 21.38 -4.82 24.24
N ARG A 669 20.08 -4.91 24.57
CA ARG A 669 19.02 -4.08 23.98
C ARG A 669 19.08 -2.62 24.44
N VAL A 670 19.19 -2.37 25.75
CA VAL A 670 19.21 -1.01 26.31
C VAL A 670 20.49 -0.28 25.97
N ARG A 671 21.64 -0.97 25.97
CA ARG A 671 22.94 -0.39 25.58
C ARG A 671 22.90 0.18 24.16
N MET A 672 22.19 -0.48 23.23
CA MET A 672 22.01 0.02 21.87
C MET A 672 21.40 1.44 21.87
N TRP A 673 20.32 1.66 22.63
CA TRP A 673 19.69 2.98 22.72
C TRP A 673 20.56 3.97 23.50
N LEU A 674 21.20 3.55 24.59
CA LEU A 674 22.09 4.45 25.35
C LEU A 674 23.26 4.98 24.51
N ARG A 675 23.85 4.16 23.62
CA ARG A 675 24.89 4.63 22.68
C ARG A 675 24.38 5.72 21.73
N ASP A 676 23.08 5.76 21.49
CA ASP A 676 22.42 6.78 20.69
C ASP A 676 22.01 8.03 21.50
N VAL A 677 22.28 8.05 22.81
CA VAL A 677 22.14 9.24 23.67
C VAL A 677 23.49 9.87 23.98
N PHE A 678 24.51 9.06 24.27
CA PHE A 678 25.84 9.57 24.63
C PHE A 678 26.71 9.90 23.40
N PRO A 679 27.75 10.75 23.55
CA PRO A 679 28.76 10.99 22.50
C PRO A 679 29.52 9.71 22.10
N LYS A 680 30.03 9.67 20.86
CA LYS A 680 30.86 8.56 20.38
C LYS A 680 32.11 8.42 21.26
N GLY A 681 32.45 7.20 21.68
CA GLY A 681 33.59 6.90 22.55
C GLY A 681 33.28 6.89 24.06
N ALA A 682 32.05 7.23 24.46
CA ALA A 682 31.61 7.23 25.87
C ALA A 682 31.14 5.86 26.39
N ASP A 683 31.70 4.75 25.90
CA ASP A 683 31.24 3.38 26.25
C ASP A 683 31.23 3.10 27.76
N LYS A 684 32.18 3.69 28.50
CA LYS A 684 32.25 3.56 29.96
C LYS A 684 31.06 4.23 30.65
N LEU A 685 30.64 5.42 30.22
CA LEU A 685 29.47 6.12 30.78
C LEU A 685 28.18 5.38 30.42
N VAL A 686 28.09 4.88 29.19
CA VAL A 686 26.96 4.05 28.75
C VAL A 686 26.79 2.84 29.67
N ASP A 687 27.90 2.15 29.98
CA ASP A 687 27.89 0.97 30.85
C ASP A 687 27.55 1.32 32.30
N GLN A 688 28.11 2.40 32.84
CA GLN A 688 27.80 2.89 34.19
C GLN A 688 26.32 3.29 34.32
N THR A 689 25.79 4.01 33.33
CA THR A 689 24.38 4.44 33.32
C THR A 689 23.44 3.24 33.24
N PHE A 690 23.77 2.23 32.43
CA PHE A 690 23.03 0.98 32.42
C PHE A 690 23.05 0.28 33.77
N ASP A 691 24.22 0.22 34.43
CA ASP A 691 24.36 -0.46 35.72
C ASP A 691 23.59 0.26 36.84
N SER A 692 23.62 1.58 36.87
CA SER A 692 22.81 2.39 37.78
C SER A 692 21.31 2.19 37.55
N TRP A 693 20.86 2.19 36.29
CA TRP A 693 19.46 1.91 35.96
C TRP A 693 19.05 0.48 36.33
N TRP A 694 19.88 -0.52 36.01
CA TRP A 694 19.58 -1.92 36.28
C TRP A 694 19.47 -2.21 37.78
N ALA A 695 20.27 -1.53 38.62
CA ALA A 695 20.18 -1.67 40.08
C ALA A 695 18.78 -1.36 40.63
N LEU A 696 18.02 -0.46 39.97
CA LEU A 696 16.64 -0.12 40.35
C LEU A 696 15.64 -1.25 40.11
N LEU A 697 16.00 -2.23 39.27
CA LEU A 697 15.12 -3.33 38.84
C LEU A 697 15.60 -4.70 39.32
N ALA A 698 16.80 -4.78 39.90
CA ALA A 698 17.53 -6.04 40.07
C ALA A 698 16.81 -7.05 40.99
N ASP A 699 16.09 -6.56 41.99
CA ASP A 699 15.37 -7.37 42.97
C ASP A 699 13.91 -7.64 42.59
N ALA A 700 13.44 -7.11 41.45
CA ALA A 700 12.07 -7.27 41.02
C ALA A 700 11.83 -8.68 40.43
N PRO A 701 10.65 -9.29 40.68
CA PRO A 701 10.26 -10.54 40.05
C PRO A 701 10.36 -10.46 38.52
N THR A 702 10.87 -11.52 37.88
CA THR A 702 10.97 -11.58 36.42
C THR A 702 9.82 -12.37 35.83
N LEU A 703 9.14 -11.81 34.84
CA LEU A 703 8.01 -12.43 34.14
C LEU A 703 8.39 -12.81 32.70
N PRO A 704 7.72 -13.80 32.09
CA PRO A 704 7.96 -14.17 30.70
C PRO A 704 7.68 -12.99 29.76
N ARG A 705 8.63 -12.70 28.86
CA ARG A 705 8.52 -11.55 27.96
C ARG A 705 7.38 -11.74 26.95
N ARG A 706 6.68 -10.65 26.61
CA ARG A 706 5.63 -10.58 25.58
C ARG A 706 5.96 -9.65 24.40
N ASP A 707 6.72 -8.58 24.61
CA ASP A 707 6.82 -7.37 23.77
C ASP A 707 5.53 -6.54 23.78
N ALA A 708 5.23 -5.91 24.92
CA ALA A 708 3.97 -5.24 25.24
C ALA A 708 3.69 -3.89 24.55
N HIS A 709 4.45 -3.50 23.52
CA HIS A 709 4.23 -2.24 22.80
C HIS A 709 2.77 -2.09 22.33
N ALA A 710 2.21 -0.88 22.45
CA ALA A 710 0.86 -0.53 21.98
C ALA A 710 0.55 -0.93 20.50
N PHE A 711 1.54 -1.08 19.62
CA PHE A 711 1.29 -1.57 18.24
C PHE A 711 0.94 -3.07 18.15
N ASN A 712 1.23 -3.84 19.20
CA ASN A 712 0.94 -5.27 19.27
C ASN A 712 -0.43 -5.56 19.91
N TRP A 713 -1.33 -4.58 19.97
CA TRP A 713 -2.68 -4.75 20.48
C TRP A 713 -3.68 -4.14 19.49
N LEU A 714 -4.83 -4.80 19.33
CA LEU A 714 -5.92 -4.32 18.50
C LEU A 714 -7.16 -4.12 19.37
N ALA A 715 -7.78 -2.95 19.32
CA ALA A 715 -9.10 -2.73 19.88
C ALA A 715 -10.14 -2.96 18.78
N THR A 716 -10.99 -3.96 18.96
CA THR A 716 -11.99 -4.36 17.95
C THR A 716 -13.21 -3.45 17.99
N ASP A 717 -13.96 -3.40 16.89
CA ASP A 717 -15.17 -2.57 16.76
C ASP A 717 -16.26 -2.96 17.78
N ASP A 718 -16.24 -4.19 18.27
CA ASP A 718 -17.12 -4.70 19.33
C ASP A 718 -16.54 -4.55 20.76
N GLY A 719 -15.45 -3.79 20.91
CA GLY A 719 -14.91 -3.36 22.19
C GLY A 719 -13.99 -4.37 22.90
N ARG A 720 -13.47 -5.38 22.20
CA ARG A 720 -12.46 -6.32 22.76
C ARG A 720 -11.04 -5.81 22.54
N ILE A 721 -10.11 -6.28 23.36
CA ILE A 721 -8.67 -6.12 23.11
C ILE A 721 -8.08 -7.45 22.65
N VAL A 722 -7.45 -7.45 21.47
CA VAL A 722 -6.79 -8.61 20.88
C VAL A 722 -5.27 -8.44 20.96
N ALA A 723 -4.60 -9.42 21.54
CA ALA A 723 -3.14 -9.49 21.55
C ALA A 723 -2.64 -10.18 20.27
N ILE A 724 -1.70 -9.52 19.59
CA ILE A 724 -1.02 -10.04 18.40
C ILE A 724 0.47 -10.21 18.69
N ASP A 725 1.13 -11.07 17.91
CA ASP A 725 2.58 -11.30 17.94
C ASP A 725 3.13 -11.84 19.29
N LEU A 726 2.75 -13.06 19.65
CA LEU A 726 3.11 -13.71 20.93
C LEU A 726 4.39 -14.57 20.83
N GLU A 727 5.28 -14.27 19.87
CA GLU A 727 6.50 -15.06 19.60
C GLU A 727 7.73 -14.62 20.43
N ALA A 728 7.58 -13.59 21.26
CA ALA A 728 8.67 -13.02 22.05
C ALA A 728 9.31 -14.04 23.00
N THR A 729 10.64 -13.93 23.15
CA THR A 729 11.43 -14.82 24.03
C THR A 729 12.12 -14.05 25.14
N GLY A 730 12.44 -14.77 26.22
CA GLY A 730 13.15 -14.22 27.38
C GLY A 730 12.21 -13.86 28.52
N HIS A 731 12.75 -13.14 29.48
CA HIS A 731 12.04 -12.65 30.66
C HIS A 731 12.45 -11.20 30.90
N GLU A 732 11.58 -10.43 31.54
CA GLU A 732 11.82 -9.04 31.93
C GLU A 732 11.39 -8.84 33.39
N PRO A 733 12.02 -7.90 34.13
CA PRO A 733 11.50 -7.46 35.42
C PRO A 733 10.05 -6.96 35.30
N ILE A 734 9.20 -7.31 36.27
CA ILE A 734 7.81 -6.85 36.37
C ILE A 734 7.74 -5.32 36.23
N GLY A 735 6.73 -4.79 35.55
CA GLY A 735 6.61 -3.34 35.30
C GLY A 735 7.33 -2.84 34.04
N CYS A 736 8.39 -3.52 33.56
CA CYS A 736 9.08 -3.11 32.33
C CYS A 736 8.17 -3.12 31.09
N GLU A 737 7.38 -4.18 30.93
CA GLU A 737 6.46 -4.32 29.80
C GLU A 737 5.22 -3.43 29.96
N LEU A 738 4.81 -3.12 31.18
CA LEU A 738 3.76 -2.13 31.41
C LEU A 738 4.22 -0.71 31.02
N ALA A 739 5.46 -0.35 31.34
CA ALA A 739 6.09 0.88 30.86
C ALA A 739 6.17 0.91 29.33
N GLN A 740 6.45 -0.24 28.71
CA GLN A 740 6.44 -0.38 27.25
C GLN A 740 5.05 -0.13 26.64
N LEU A 741 4.00 -0.68 27.26
CA LEU A 741 2.62 -0.48 26.84
C LEU A 741 2.19 0.99 26.95
N THR A 742 2.61 1.67 28.01
CA THR A 742 2.16 3.04 28.34
C THR A 742 2.94 4.15 27.63
N ASP A 743 4.21 3.94 27.25
CA ASP A 743 5.09 5.03 26.78
C ASP A 743 5.92 4.80 25.52
N ASP A 744 5.83 3.63 24.87
CA ASP A 744 6.43 3.50 23.54
C ASP A 744 5.63 4.28 22.46
N ALA A 745 4.42 4.76 22.79
CA ALA A 745 3.62 5.72 22.02
C ALA A 745 3.06 6.80 22.96
N PRO A 746 2.91 8.07 22.54
CA PRO A 746 2.39 9.13 23.39
C PRO A 746 0.91 8.87 23.69
N ALA A 747 0.59 8.52 24.93
CA ALA A 747 -0.76 8.16 25.35
C ALA A 747 -1.29 9.05 26.48
N LEU A 748 -0.41 9.36 27.44
CA LEU A 748 -0.66 10.20 28.60
C LEU A 748 0.40 11.31 28.63
N ALA A 749 0.06 12.51 29.09
CA ALA A 749 1.06 13.54 29.34
C ALA A 749 2.09 13.02 30.36
N PRO A 750 3.35 13.50 30.26
CA PRO A 750 4.42 13.07 31.15
C PRO A 750 4.05 13.12 32.63
N GLY A 751 3.40 14.22 33.07
CA GLY A 751 3.03 14.46 34.46
C GLY A 751 1.71 13.84 34.94
N SER A 752 1.00 13.08 34.10
CA SER A 752 -0.30 12.46 34.45
C SER A 752 -0.11 11.20 35.32
N TRP A 753 0.55 11.38 36.47
CA TRP A 753 0.92 10.29 37.39
C TRP A 753 -0.28 9.58 38.02
N ASP A 754 -1.38 10.28 38.26
CA ASP A 754 -2.62 9.69 38.78
C ASP A 754 -3.21 8.67 37.79
N LEU A 755 -3.31 9.04 36.50
CA LEU A 755 -3.80 8.13 35.45
C LEU A 755 -2.85 6.94 35.25
N ARG A 756 -1.53 7.17 35.31
CA ARG A 756 -0.53 6.09 35.27
C ARG A 756 -0.70 5.13 36.44
N ARG A 757 -1.02 5.67 37.61
CA ARG A 757 -1.25 4.87 38.81
C ARG A 757 -2.51 4.00 38.65
N GLU A 758 -3.59 4.54 38.11
CA GLU A 758 -4.80 3.74 37.80
C GLU A 758 -4.51 2.58 36.83
N VAL A 759 -3.77 2.84 35.74
CA VAL A 759 -3.36 1.80 34.77
C VAL A 759 -2.51 0.72 35.44
N PHE A 760 -1.58 1.14 36.30
CA PHE A 760 -0.73 0.23 37.06
C PHE A 760 -1.51 -0.61 38.07
N GLU A 761 -2.45 -0.02 38.79
CA GLU A 761 -3.29 -0.74 39.76
C GLU A 761 -4.16 -1.78 39.05
N SER A 762 -4.72 -1.44 37.88
CA SER A 762 -5.46 -2.41 37.05
C SER A 762 -4.61 -3.62 36.62
N TYR A 763 -3.32 -3.41 36.29
CA TYR A 763 -2.38 -4.50 36.00
C TYR A 763 -2.13 -5.40 37.23
N VAL A 764 -1.87 -4.81 38.40
CA VAL A 764 -1.57 -5.57 39.62
C VAL A 764 -2.80 -6.32 40.11
N GLU A 765 -3.99 -5.74 40.04
CA GLU A 765 -5.26 -6.38 40.39
C GLU A 765 -5.53 -7.60 39.51
N ALA A 766 -5.36 -7.48 38.19
CA ALA A 766 -5.52 -8.60 37.26
C ALA A 766 -4.46 -9.70 37.50
N LEU A 767 -3.23 -9.34 37.88
CA LEU A 767 -2.21 -10.32 38.28
C LEU A 767 -2.65 -11.09 39.53
N ARG A 768 -3.08 -10.38 40.59
CA ARG A 768 -3.59 -10.98 41.84
C ARG A 768 -4.72 -11.96 41.58
N GLU A 769 -5.69 -11.55 40.76
CA GLU A 769 -6.85 -12.38 40.38
C GLU A 769 -6.40 -13.69 39.71
N CYS A 770 -5.39 -13.62 38.86
CA CYS A 770 -4.93 -14.77 38.09
C CYS A 770 -3.99 -15.69 38.89
N THR A 771 -3.05 -15.15 39.66
CA THR A 771 -2.05 -15.97 40.39
C THR A 771 -2.58 -16.49 41.73
N GLY A 772 -3.54 -15.77 42.34
CA GLY A 772 -3.94 -16.00 43.72
C GLY A 772 -2.88 -15.62 44.75
N GLU A 773 -1.77 -15.01 44.33
CA GLU A 773 -0.71 -14.54 45.22
C GLU A 773 -1.08 -13.18 45.85
N PRO A 774 -0.90 -13.02 47.16
CA PRO A 774 -1.15 -11.74 47.83
C PRO A 774 0.03 -10.80 47.58
N TYR A 775 -0.07 -9.93 46.58
CA TYR A 775 0.83 -8.77 46.52
C TYR A 775 0.44 -7.82 47.65
N ASP A 776 1.25 -7.69 48.70
CA ASP A 776 0.95 -6.75 49.79
C ASP A 776 1.20 -5.28 49.36
N ALA A 777 0.77 -4.32 50.19
CA ALA A 777 0.91 -2.89 49.85
C ALA A 777 2.38 -2.47 49.65
N ALA A 778 3.32 -3.06 50.39
CA ALA A 778 4.73 -2.75 50.25
C ALA A 778 5.30 -3.29 48.94
N GLU A 779 4.85 -4.46 48.50
CA GLU A 779 5.22 -5.03 47.22
C GLU A 779 4.66 -4.24 46.04
N VAL A 780 3.41 -3.79 46.12
CA VAL A 780 2.83 -2.91 45.10
C VAL A 780 3.66 -1.64 44.93
N GLU A 781 4.07 -0.99 46.03
CA GLU A 781 4.92 0.20 45.93
C GLU A 781 6.32 -0.10 45.37
N ARG A 782 6.89 -1.27 45.68
CA ARG A 782 8.15 -1.71 45.04
C ARG A 782 7.96 -1.86 43.53
N ILE A 783 6.90 -2.53 43.06
CA ILE A 783 6.64 -2.70 41.62
C ILE A 783 6.35 -1.34 40.96
N TRP A 784 5.66 -0.43 41.65
CA TRP A 784 5.43 0.93 41.17
C TRP A 784 6.74 1.72 40.96
N ALA A 785 7.71 1.57 41.87
CA ALA A 785 9.05 2.13 41.69
C ALA A 785 9.78 1.53 40.48
N VAL A 786 9.65 0.21 40.27
CA VAL A 786 10.22 -0.50 39.11
C VAL A 786 9.60 0.02 37.80
N TYR A 787 8.28 0.20 37.75
CA TYR A 787 7.58 0.81 36.60
C TYR A 787 8.13 2.20 36.28
N ARG A 788 8.26 3.09 37.28
CA ARG A 788 8.83 4.44 37.09
C ARG A 788 10.27 4.39 36.58
N ALA A 789 11.10 3.52 37.13
CA ALA A 789 12.46 3.31 36.64
C ALA A 789 12.49 2.78 35.19
N SER A 790 11.53 1.93 34.81
CA SER A 790 11.41 1.43 33.43
C SER A 790 11.06 2.53 32.42
N LEU A 791 10.29 3.56 32.81
CA LEU A 791 9.92 4.69 31.95
C LEU A 791 11.14 5.45 31.42
N ILE A 792 12.22 5.55 32.20
CA ILE A 792 13.47 6.21 31.78
C ILE A 792 14.00 5.61 30.48
N VAL A 793 14.03 4.27 30.38
CA VAL A 793 14.54 3.59 29.18
C VAL A 793 13.54 3.65 28.02
N ARG A 794 12.23 3.77 28.30
CA ARG A 794 11.22 4.02 27.26
C ARG A 794 11.39 5.41 26.66
N ALA A 795 11.64 6.41 27.52
CA ALA A 795 11.96 7.77 27.11
C ALA A 795 13.17 7.77 26.17
N VAL A 796 14.27 7.13 26.58
CA VAL A 796 15.47 6.95 25.75
C VAL A 796 15.17 6.24 24.42
N ARG A 797 14.38 5.16 24.42
CA ARG A 797 13.96 4.50 23.17
C ARG A 797 13.26 5.48 22.24
N CYS A 798 12.35 6.32 22.76
CA CYS A 798 11.62 7.31 21.96
C CYS A 798 12.54 8.41 21.41
N LEU A 799 13.55 8.84 22.17
CA LEU A 799 14.59 9.75 21.68
C LEU A 799 15.38 9.18 20.51
N THR A 800 15.67 7.87 20.58
CA THR A 800 16.54 7.15 19.65
C THR A 800 15.77 6.37 18.58
N ASP A 801 14.49 6.68 18.39
CA ASP A 801 13.66 5.96 17.42
C ASP A 801 14.20 6.17 16.00
N ARG A 802 14.38 5.06 15.27
CA ARG A 802 15.00 5.06 13.94
C ARG A 802 14.15 5.70 12.86
N THR A 803 12.84 5.84 13.07
CA THR A 803 11.95 6.54 12.11
C THR A 803 12.17 8.05 12.16
N GLY A 804 12.73 8.57 13.26
CA GLY A 804 12.94 9.99 13.46
C GLY A 804 11.66 10.77 13.75
N ASP A 805 10.57 10.11 14.17
CA ASP A 805 9.29 10.77 14.48
C ASP A 805 9.48 11.90 15.53
N PRO A 806 9.20 13.17 15.19
CA PRO A 806 9.29 14.28 16.13
C PRO A 806 8.33 14.19 17.32
N ALA A 807 7.17 13.54 17.17
CA ALA A 807 6.23 13.37 18.27
C ALA A 807 6.78 12.41 19.34
N LEU A 808 7.33 11.26 18.92
CA LEU A 808 8.00 10.32 19.82
C LEU A 808 9.19 10.97 20.52
N ARG A 809 10.04 11.70 19.79
CA ARG A 809 11.18 12.40 20.38
C ARG A 809 10.75 13.42 21.43
N ARG A 810 9.74 14.25 21.14
CA ARG A 810 9.19 15.21 22.11
C ARG A 810 8.63 14.52 23.36
N HIS A 811 7.95 13.39 23.18
CA HIS A 811 7.45 12.60 24.31
C HIS A 811 8.58 12.10 25.19
N GLY A 812 9.63 11.51 24.59
CA GLY A 812 10.80 11.04 25.33
C GLY A 812 11.55 12.15 26.07
N GLU A 813 11.67 13.33 25.48
CA GLU A 813 12.29 14.51 26.12
C GLU A 813 11.47 14.96 27.33
N ALA A 814 10.17 15.15 27.13
CA ALA A 814 9.29 15.62 28.19
C ALA A 814 9.16 14.60 29.34
N LEU A 815 9.24 13.30 29.05
CA LEU A 815 9.24 12.25 30.07
C LEU A 815 10.54 12.23 30.90
N LEU A 816 11.71 12.44 30.29
CA LEU A 816 12.96 12.59 31.05
C LEU A 816 12.96 13.87 31.90
N ASP A 817 12.45 14.97 31.36
CA ASP A 817 12.33 16.24 32.09
C ASP A 817 11.42 16.10 33.31
N GLU A 818 10.24 15.48 33.12
CA GLU A 818 9.28 15.21 34.19
C GLU A 818 9.89 14.35 35.29
N ILE A 819 10.49 13.19 34.96
CA ILE A 819 11.11 12.31 35.96
C ILE A 819 12.27 13.03 36.68
N SER A 820 13.01 13.87 35.96
CA SER A 820 14.08 14.69 36.53
C SER A 820 13.55 15.80 37.45
N ALA A 821 12.26 16.13 37.44
CA ALA A 821 11.67 17.14 38.31
C ALA A 821 11.30 16.61 39.72
N HIS A 822 11.51 15.32 39.98
CA HIS A 822 11.14 14.64 41.25
C HIS A 822 12.36 14.11 42.04
N PRO A 823 13.16 14.96 42.72
CA PRO A 823 14.31 14.54 43.52
C PRO A 823 13.97 13.50 44.62
N GLU A 824 12.74 13.50 45.11
CA GLU A 824 12.25 12.56 46.11
C GLU A 824 12.22 11.10 45.62
N TRP A 825 12.41 10.85 44.32
CA TRP A 825 12.55 9.50 43.75
C TRP A 825 13.99 8.97 43.76
N GLY A 826 14.93 9.72 44.34
CA GLY A 826 16.31 9.27 44.59
C GLY A 826 17.03 8.86 43.31
N SER A 827 17.55 7.63 43.28
CA SER A 827 18.35 7.14 42.13
C SER A 827 17.58 7.07 40.80
N VAL A 828 16.24 7.02 40.80
CA VAL A 828 15.44 7.17 39.56
C VAL A 828 15.66 8.56 38.95
N HIS A 829 15.59 9.60 39.78
CA HIS A 829 15.84 10.98 39.37
C HIS A 829 17.28 11.17 38.88
N GLU A 830 18.28 10.65 39.59
CA GLU A 830 19.71 10.78 39.23
C GLU A 830 20.02 10.20 37.84
N VAL A 831 19.45 9.03 37.53
CA VAL A 831 19.62 8.39 36.22
C VAL A 831 18.91 9.21 35.12
N ALA A 832 17.70 9.73 35.39
CA ALA A 832 16.97 10.55 34.43
C ALA A 832 17.71 11.86 34.12
N VAL A 833 18.24 12.56 35.14
CA VAL A 833 19.05 13.78 34.99
C VAL A 833 20.28 13.50 34.12
N THR A 834 21.00 12.41 34.40
CA THR A 834 22.18 12.02 33.62
C THR A 834 21.85 11.83 32.14
N LEU A 835 20.73 11.18 31.82
CA LEU A 835 20.32 10.91 30.44
C LEU A 835 19.79 12.16 29.73
N ARG A 836 19.04 13.00 30.44
CA ARG A 836 18.56 14.29 29.93
C ARG A 836 19.74 15.18 29.54
N ASP A 837 20.72 15.30 30.44
CA ASP A 837 21.88 16.17 30.23
C ASP A 837 22.77 15.63 29.09
N ALA A 838 22.98 14.31 29.01
CA ALA A 838 23.69 13.68 27.91
C ALA A 838 22.98 13.89 26.56
N TRP A 839 21.65 13.80 26.53
CA TRP A 839 20.87 14.08 25.31
C TRP A 839 20.95 15.55 24.89
N ALA A 840 20.88 16.48 25.85
CA ALA A 840 21.04 17.91 25.61
C ALA A 840 22.42 18.22 25.02
N GLU A 841 23.49 17.68 25.60
CA GLU A 841 24.86 17.81 25.12
C GLU A 841 25.01 17.24 23.70
N ARG A 842 24.44 16.06 23.42
CA ARG A 842 24.47 15.44 22.08
C ARG A 842 23.81 16.30 21.00
N ARG A 843 22.81 17.12 21.35
CA ARG A 843 22.16 18.07 20.41
C ARG A 843 22.84 19.45 20.36
N GLY A 844 23.96 19.62 21.06
CA GLY A 844 24.70 20.89 21.11
C GLY A 844 24.02 21.97 21.95
N ALA A 845 23.12 21.59 22.86
CA ALA A 845 22.57 22.51 23.86
C ALA A 845 23.43 22.50 25.14
N LEU A 846 23.57 23.65 25.80
CA LEU A 846 24.15 23.72 27.15
C LEU A 846 23.23 22.95 28.12
N GLY A 847 23.81 22.09 28.96
CA GLY A 847 23.06 21.31 29.94
C GLY A 847 22.12 22.20 30.78
N GLY A 848 20.84 21.84 30.84
CA GLY A 848 19.82 22.56 31.60
C GLY A 848 18.92 23.56 30.84
N ALA A 849 19.07 23.74 29.52
CA ALA A 849 18.17 24.60 28.73
C ALA A 849 16.95 23.83 28.15
N PRO A 850 15.72 24.39 28.17
CA PRO A 850 14.55 23.75 27.61
C PRO A 850 14.63 23.63 26.08
N LEU A 851 14.21 22.47 25.60
CA LEU A 851 14.40 21.98 24.24
C LEU A 851 13.33 22.56 23.30
N ARG A 852 13.62 23.63 22.55
CA ARG A 852 12.71 24.17 21.50
C ARG A 852 13.25 23.88 20.09
N GLU A 853 12.49 23.11 19.30
CA GLU A 853 12.81 22.72 17.92
C GLU A 853 12.56 23.84 16.87
N LEU A 854 13.31 23.79 15.77
CA LEU A 854 13.10 24.62 14.57
C LEU A 854 12.03 24.00 13.66
N ASN A 855 11.13 24.82 13.09
CA ASN A 855 10.13 24.31 12.13
C ASN A 855 10.76 23.78 10.82
N LEU A 856 10.10 22.84 10.16
CA LEU A 856 10.58 22.13 8.95
C LEU A 856 10.95 23.07 7.79
N GLY A 857 10.14 24.12 7.56
CA GLY A 857 10.40 25.10 6.51
C GLY A 857 11.67 25.92 6.73
N ARG A 858 12.02 26.21 7.99
CA ARG A 858 13.28 26.86 8.38
C ARG A 858 14.45 25.89 8.28
N LYS A 859 14.33 24.65 8.78
CA LYS A 859 15.36 23.59 8.64
C LYS A 859 15.77 23.39 7.17
N ARG A 860 14.81 23.33 6.25
CA ARG A 860 15.06 23.13 4.81
C ARG A 860 15.81 24.30 4.16
N ARG A 861 15.47 25.55 4.54
CA ARG A 861 16.15 26.76 4.04
C ARG A 861 17.60 26.81 4.52
N ILE A 862 17.83 26.57 5.81
CA ILE A 862 19.17 26.52 6.40
C ILE A 862 20.00 25.42 5.74
N SER A 863 19.45 24.20 5.58
CA SER A 863 20.15 23.09 4.91
C SER A 863 20.56 23.44 3.47
N LYS A 864 19.70 24.12 2.71
CA LYS A 864 20.02 24.55 1.35
C LYS A 864 21.12 25.61 1.32
N ALA A 865 21.05 26.58 2.24
CA ALA A 865 22.05 27.64 2.36
C ALA A 865 23.42 27.08 2.77
N LEU A 866 23.46 26.18 3.77
CA LEU A 866 24.66 25.44 4.18
C LEU A 866 25.27 24.66 3.02
N ALA A 867 24.45 23.93 2.26
CA ALA A 867 24.91 23.16 1.11
C ALA A 867 25.53 24.06 0.04
N TYR A 868 24.94 25.23 -0.23
CA TYR A 868 25.50 26.17 -1.19
C TYR A 868 26.86 26.71 -0.72
N GLN A 869 26.92 27.22 0.51
CA GLN A 869 28.13 27.80 1.07
C GLN A 869 29.28 26.78 1.11
N LEU A 870 29.01 25.57 1.58
CA LEU A 870 30.03 24.54 1.76
C LEU A 870 30.43 23.78 0.48
N ARG A 871 29.61 23.80 -0.59
CA ARG A 871 29.88 23.04 -1.83
C ARG A 871 30.28 23.90 -3.02
N HIS A 872 29.89 25.18 -3.01
CA HIS A 872 29.92 26.02 -4.21
C HIS A 872 30.53 27.41 -3.98
N ASN A 873 30.57 27.95 -2.76
CA ASN A 873 31.14 29.27 -2.52
C ASN A 873 32.68 29.20 -2.50
N PRO A 874 33.41 29.77 -3.48
CA PRO A 874 34.87 29.76 -3.49
C PRO A 874 35.49 30.75 -2.47
N HIS A 875 34.68 31.65 -1.91
CA HIS A 875 35.13 32.69 -0.97
C HIS A 875 35.01 32.27 0.50
N LEU A 876 34.35 31.15 0.80
CA LEU A 876 34.34 30.60 2.15
C LEU A 876 35.70 29.94 2.42
N PRO A 877 36.46 30.35 3.46
CA PRO A 877 37.72 29.72 3.79
C PRO A 877 37.52 28.25 4.18
N THR A 878 37.99 27.33 3.35
CA THR A 878 37.98 25.89 3.63
C THR A 878 39.38 25.31 3.52
N ASN A 879 39.72 24.34 4.37
CA ASN A 879 40.94 23.57 4.20
C ASN A 879 40.85 22.58 3.02
N GLN A 880 41.95 21.87 2.72
CA GLN A 880 42.00 20.91 1.59
C GLN A 880 40.94 19.80 1.68
N GLN A 881 40.48 19.45 2.89
CA GLN A 881 39.44 18.46 3.15
C GLN A 881 38.02 19.05 3.20
N GLY A 882 37.84 20.32 2.83
CA GLY A 882 36.53 20.99 2.75
C GLY A 882 35.97 21.50 4.08
N TRP A 883 36.76 21.51 5.16
CA TRP A 883 36.34 22.03 6.47
C TRP A 883 36.42 23.55 6.51
N ALA A 884 35.31 24.21 6.83
CA ALA A 884 35.21 25.62 7.18
C ALA A 884 35.06 25.80 8.69
N ARG A 885 35.52 26.92 9.24
CA ARG A 885 35.16 27.30 10.62
C ARG A 885 33.69 27.70 10.67
N LEU A 886 33.02 27.33 11.77
CA LEU A 886 31.62 27.64 11.98
C LEU A 886 31.36 29.16 11.94
N ASP A 887 32.24 29.97 12.54
CA ASP A 887 32.11 31.44 12.56
C ASP A 887 32.17 32.06 11.15
N ASP A 888 33.08 31.55 10.30
CA ASP A 888 33.23 32.01 8.92
C ASP A 888 31.98 31.64 8.10
N LEU A 889 31.43 30.44 8.35
CA LEU A 889 30.19 30.00 7.72
C LEU A 889 28.98 30.82 8.16
N LEU A 890 28.86 31.13 9.46
CA LEU A 890 27.79 31.97 9.99
C LEU A 890 27.83 33.38 9.38
N SER A 891 29.03 33.93 9.22
CA SER A 891 29.25 35.22 8.56
C SER A 891 28.81 35.16 7.09
N ALA A 892 29.25 34.15 6.33
CA ALA A 892 28.87 33.96 4.93
C ALA A 892 27.36 33.70 4.74
N LEU A 893 26.70 33.00 5.68
CA LEU A 893 25.26 32.80 5.67
C LEU A 893 24.49 34.09 5.94
N SER A 894 24.96 34.90 6.89
CA SER A 894 24.40 36.23 7.18
C SER A 894 24.50 37.16 5.96
N GLU A 895 25.68 37.23 5.33
CA GLU A 895 25.93 38.04 4.12
C GLU A 895 25.09 37.60 2.91
N SER A 896 24.80 36.30 2.80
CA SER A 896 23.92 35.75 1.76
C SER A 896 22.42 35.85 2.10
N GLY A 897 22.06 36.62 3.13
CA GLY A 897 20.68 36.92 3.51
C GLY A 897 19.97 35.79 4.27
N GLN A 898 20.72 34.92 4.95
CA GLN A 898 20.21 33.85 5.81
C GLN A 898 20.85 33.92 7.21
N PRO A 899 20.48 34.92 8.05
CA PRO A 899 21.00 35.01 9.41
C PRO A 899 20.51 33.83 10.24
N VAL A 900 21.45 33.09 10.82
CA VAL A 900 21.23 31.88 11.63
C VAL A 900 22.18 31.87 12.81
N SER A 901 21.78 31.26 13.93
CA SER A 901 22.69 31.04 15.05
C SER A 901 23.54 29.77 14.87
N SER A 902 24.64 29.67 15.62
CA SER A 902 25.45 28.45 15.69
C SER A 902 24.61 27.22 16.07
N ALA A 903 23.70 27.37 17.03
CA ALA A 903 22.78 26.31 17.45
C ALA A 903 21.84 25.87 16.31
N GLU A 904 21.34 26.80 15.49
CA GLU A 904 20.49 26.46 14.34
C GLU A 904 21.27 25.73 13.23
N VAL A 905 22.52 26.12 13.00
CA VAL A 905 23.41 25.45 12.04
C VAL A 905 23.73 24.03 12.50
N LEU A 906 24.09 23.86 13.77
CA LEU A 906 24.39 22.54 14.35
C LEU A 906 23.16 21.62 14.31
N ALA A 907 21.98 22.13 14.67
CA ALA A 907 20.72 21.38 14.61
C ALA A 907 20.39 20.86 13.19
N VAL A 908 20.77 21.61 12.14
CA VAL A 908 20.58 21.21 10.75
C VAL A 908 21.70 20.29 10.26
N ALA A 909 22.95 20.57 10.65
CA ALA A 909 24.13 19.85 10.19
C ALA A 909 24.25 18.44 10.80
N GLN A 910 23.77 18.26 12.03
CA GLN A 910 23.80 17.00 12.78
C GLN A 910 22.47 16.22 12.70
N ALA A 911 21.50 16.68 11.90
CA ALA A 911 20.25 15.98 11.69
C ALA A 911 20.49 14.56 11.13
N LEU A 912 19.90 13.56 11.78
CA LEU A 912 20.13 12.13 11.50
C LEU A 912 19.51 11.68 10.16
N ASP A 913 18.44 12.36 9.73
CA ASP A 913 17.58 11.98 8.60
C ASP A 913 18.35 11.90 7.26
N GLU A 914 19.34 12.77 7.07
CA GLU A 914 20.25 12.77 5.93
C GLU A 914 21.58 13.43 6.31
N PRO A 915 22.68 12.67 6.54
CA PRO A 915 23.97 13.25 6.88
C PRO A 915 24.56 13.91 5.62
N ARG A 916 24.16 15.15 5.34
CA ARG A 916 24.68 15.96 4.23
C ARG A 916 25.93 16.73 4.62
N PHE A 917 26.08 16.94 5.92
CA PHE A 917 27.13 17.72 6.55
C PHE A 917 27.84 16.89 7.61
N GLU A 918 29.01 17.34 7.98
CA GLU A 918 29.79 16.80 9.08
C GLU A 918 30.29 17.95 9.93
N VAL A 919 30.20 17.78 11.24
CA VAL A 919 30.67 18.74 12.22
C VAL A 919 31.72 18.06 13.08
N TRP A 920 32.86 18.71 13.26
CA TRP A 920 33.93 18.27 14.13
C TRP A 920 34.46 19.48 14.90
N ASP A 921 34.18 19.52 16.20
CA ASP A 921 34.45 20.69 17.05
C ASP A 921 33.84 21.97 16.44
N ASN A 922 34.62 23.02 16.21
CA ASN A 922 34.17 24.27 15.56
C ASN A 922 34.29 24.25 14.02
N LEU A 923 34.50 23.08 13.42
CA LEU A 923 34.61 22.91 11.98
C LEU A 923 33.38 22.22 11.41
N ILE A 924 33.01 22.60 10.19
CA ILE A 924 31.88 22.02 9.45
C ILE A 924 32.24 21.87 7.98
N ARG A 925 31.82 20.75 7.37
CA ARG A 925 31.96 20.50 5.93
C ARG A 925 30.72 19.85 5.34
N ALA A 926 30.58 19.94 4.01
CA ALA A 926 29.64 19.08 3.29
C ALA A 926 30.31 17.73 2.95
N ARG A 927 29.54 16.64 3.06
CA ARG A 927 30.07 15.28 2.80
C ARG A 927 30.21 14.93 1.31
N TYR A 928 29.51 15.62 0.42
CA TYR A 928 29.56 15.35 -1.03
C TYR A 928 29.00 16.53 -1.82
N GLY A 929 29.05 16.46 -3.15
CA GLY A 929 28.45 17.43 -4.06
C GLY A 929 29.29 18.68 -4.34
N HIS A 930 30.59 18.64 -4.01
CA HIS A 930 31.53 19.74 -4.19
C HIS A 930 31.79 20.06 -5.66
N THR A 931 31.85 21.35 -5.97
CA THR A 931 32.38 21.89 -7.24
C THR A 931 33.76 22.55 -7.05
N THR A 932 34.21 22.75 -5.81
CA THR A 932 35.53 23.27 -5.38
C THR A 932 36.37 22.16 -4.72
N SER A 933 37.37 22.48 -3.87
CA SER A 933 38.18 21.47 -3.13
C SER A 933 37.27 20.47 -2.41
N ALA A 934 37.51 19.17 -2.59
CA ALA A 934 36.67 18.10 -2.04
C ALA A 934 37.46 17.31 -0.98
N PRO A 935 36.79 16.75 0.04
CA PRO A 935 37.34 15.70 0.87
C PRO A 935 37.81 14.52 0.02
N ASP A 936 38.99 13.99 0.29
CA ASP A 936 39.53 12.78 -0.37
C ASP A 936 39.60 11.58 0.61
N ASP A 937 38.84 11.64 1.71
CA ASP A 937 38.86 10.67 2.81
C ASP A 937 37.66 9.70 2.79
N HIS A 938 36.97 9.58 1.65
CA HIS A 938 35.85 8.64 1.52
C HIS A 938 36.36 7.19 1.54
N GLU A 939 35.79 6.37 2.44
CA GLU A 939 36.11 4.95 2.50
C GLU A 939 35.72 4.24 1.20
N VAL A 940 36.67 3.51 0.62
CA VAL A 940 36.43 2.58 -0.48
C VAL A 940 35.68 1.38 0.06
N GLY A 941 34.57 1.04 -0.57
CA GLY A 941 33.71 -0.05 -0.11
C GLY A 941 32.92 -0.70 -1.24
N LYS A 942 32.29 -1.83 -0.93
CA LYS A 942 31.38 -2.51 -1.84
C LYS A 942 29.94 -2.09 -1.50
N PRO A 943 29.16 -1.55 -2.46
CA PRO A 943 27.75 -1.25 -2.23
C PRO A 943 26.94 -2.54 -2.05
N ASP A 944 25.96 -2.51 -1.13
CA ASP A 944 24.98 -3.56 -0.98
C ASP A 944 23.94 -3.46 -2.11
N GLY A 945 24.16 -4.21 -3.20
CA GLY A 945 23.26 -4.29 -4.34
C GLY A 945 23.58 -3.33 -5.50
N LEU A 946 22.56 -3.03 -6.31
CA LEU A 946 22.68 -2.20 -7.50
C LEU A 946 22.82 -0.71 -7.15
N LEU A 947 23.65 -0.01 -7.94
CA LEU A 947 23.75 1.44 -7.88
C LEU A 947 22.96 2.07 -9.02
N TYR A 948 22.29 3.18 -8.73
CA TYR A 948 21.38 3.85 -9.66
C TYR A 948 21.77 5.30 -9.93
N HIS A 949 21.54 5.72 -11.16
CA HIS A 949 21.66 7.11 -11.62
C HIS A 949 20.49 7.44 -12.53
N ALA A 950 19.80 8.56 -12.32
CA ALA A 950 18.81 9.04 -13.28
C ALA A 950 19.33 10.24 -14.05
N THR A 951 19.19 10.22 -15.36
CA THR A 951 19.64 11.26 -16.29
C THR A 951 18.52 11.65 -17.26
N ALA A 952 18.59 12.81 -17.89
CA ALA A 952 17.62 13.19 -18.91
C ALA A 952 17.70 12.25 -20.13
N SER A 953 16.55 11.90 -20.72
CA SER A 953 16.46 10.99 -21.89
C SER A 953 17.37 11.40 -23.06
N VAL A 954 17.51 12.71 -23.30
CA VAL A 954 18.38 13.29 -24.33
C VAL A 954 19.86 12.90 -24.16
N ASN A 955 20.31 12.65 -22.93
CA ASN A 955 21.70 12.29 -22.63
C ASN A 955 22.02 10.82 -22.97
N LEU A 956 21.02 9.98 -23.22
CA LEU A 956 21.25 8.56 -23.56
C LEU A 956 22.06 8.40 -24.85
N ARG A 957 21.95 9.37 -25.78
CA ARG A 957 22.78 9.39 -26.98
C ARG A 957 24.26 9.45 -26.61
N ASP A 958 24.65 10.39 -25.76
CA ASP A 958 26.06 10.57 -25.43
C ASP A 958 26.57 9.46 -24.51
N ILE A 959 25.79 9.14 -23.48
CA ILE A 959 26.15 8.16 -22.45
C ILE A 959 26.27 6.76 -23.05
N LEU A 960 25.27 6.31 -23.82
CA LEU A 960 25.17 4.94 -24.32
C LEU A 960 25.56 4.84 -25.79
N GLN A 961 24.92 5.60 -26.70
CA GLN A 961 25.11 5.43 -28.14
C GLN A 961 26.51 5.87 -28.62
N LEU A 962 27.04 6.99 -28.11
CA LEU A 962 28.42 7.45 -28.34
C LEU A 962 29.42 6.88 -27.33
N ARG A 963 28.95 6.02 -26.41
CA ARG A 963 29.75 5.27 -25.44
C ARG A 963 30.60 6.14 -24.52
N GLN A 964 30.16 7.36 -24.22
CA GLN A 964 30.91 8.24 -23.31
C GLN A 964 30.83 7.79 -21.85
N GLY A 965 29.82 6.97 -21.50
CA GLY A 965 29.54 6.58 -20.12
C GLY A 965 29.04 7.73 -19.25
N LEU A 966 28.91 7.50 -17.94
CA LEU A 966 28.67 8.57 -16.98
C LEU A 966 29.99 9.27 -16.65
N ARG A 967 29.97 10.58 -16.78
CA ARG A 967 31.07 11.49 -16.43
C ARG A 967 30.68 12.34 -15.24
N PRO A 968 31.63 12.82 -14.44
CA PRO A 968 31.35 13.65 -13.28
C PRO A 968 30.81 15.05 -13.65
N MET A 969 30.93 15.45 -14.93
CA MET A 969 30.50 16.74 -15.48
C MET A 969 31.15 17.91 -14.70
N THR A 970 30.36 18.78 -14.09
CA THR A 970 30.86 19.91 -13.27
C THR A 970 31.24 19.50 -11.85
N ARG A 971 30.95 18.25 -11.45
CA ARG A 971 31.34 17.69 -10.15
C ARG A 971 32.69 16.97 -10.25
N LYS A 972 33.22 16.53 -9.11
CA LYS A 972 34.48 15.75 -9.05
C LYS A 972 34.31 14.25 -9.31
N ALA A 973 33.14 13.69 -8.99
CA ALA A 973 32.82 12.27 -9.18
C ALA A 973 31.34 12.08 -9.61
N VAL A 974 31.06 10.99 -10.30
CA VAL A 974 29.69 10.51 -10.58
C VAL A 974 29.02 10.13 -9.27
N HIS A 975 27.82 10.64 -9.04
CA HIS A 975 27.02 10.31 -7.86
C HIS A 975 26.01 9.23 -8.23
N LEU A 976 26.05 8.15 -7.47
CA LEU A 976 25.13 7.03 -7.57
C LEU A 976 24.41 6.83 -6.23
N THR A 977 23.26 6.17 -6.25
CA THR A 977 22.54 5.82 -5.02
C THR A 977 22.06 4.38 -5.05
N THR A 978 22.00 3.73 -3.89
CA THR A 978 21.37 2.41 -3.75
C THR A 978 19.84 2.47 -3.84
N HIS A 979 19.25 3.67 -3.87
CA HIS A 979 17.80 3.86 -3.88
C HIS A 979 17.29 4.39 -5.24
N PRO A 980 16.60 3.56 -6.05
CA PRO A 980 16.16 3.93 -7.40
C PRO A 980 15.19 5.12 -7.40
N ARG A 981 14.28 5.21 -6.41
CA ARG A 981 13.38 6.37 -6.27
C ARG A 981 14.13 7.67 -6.03
N THR A 982 15.16 7.65 -5.18
CA THR A 982 16.01 8.82 -4.92
C THR A 982 16.72 9.28 -6.19
N ALA A 983 17.21 8.34 -7.01
CA ALA A 983 17.79 8.64 -8.30
C ALA A 983 16.77 9.32 -9.23
N VAL A 984 15.58 8.73 -9.41
CA VAL A 984 14.52 9.29 -10.27
C VAL A 984 14.11 10.70 -9.82
N LEU A 985 13.93 10.93 -8.51
CA LEU A 985 13.61 12.26 -7.97
C LEU A 985 14.72 13.29 -8.21
N ALA A 986 15.99 12.87 -8.17
CA ALA A 986 17.11 13.74 -8.50
C ALA A 986 17.12 14.08 -10.00
N GLY A 987 16.93 13.08 -10.87
CA GLY A 987 16.93 13.25 -12.34
C GLY A 987 15.77 14.09 -12.86
N ARG A 988 14.57 13.97 -12.26
CA ARG A 988 13.37 14.73 -12.67
C ARG A 988 13.54 16.26 -12.61
N ARG A 989 14.53 16.77 -11.88
CA ARG A 989 14.87 18.21 -11.83
C ARG A 989 15.38 18.76 -13.17
N HIS A 990 15.84 17.88 -14.05
CA HIS A 990 16.49 18.24 -15.32
C HIS A 990 15.66 17.81 -16.54
N GLY A 991 14.42 17.37 -16.35
CA GLY A 991 13.52 16.90 -17.41
C GLY A 991 13.10 15.43 -17.26
N PRO A 992 12.61 14.81 -18.34
CA PRO A 992 12.20 13.40 -18.35
C PRO A 992 13.38 12.49 -18.02
N ALA A 993 13.29 11.83 -16.86
CA ALA A 993 14.40 11.07 -16.32
C ALA A 993 14.33 9.59 -16.76
N VAL A 994 15.47 9.05 -17.21
CA VAL A 994 15.69 7.63 -17.44
C VAL A 994 16.62 7.11 -16.35
N LEU A 995 16.21 6.02 -15.72
CA LEU A 995 17.00 5.36 -14.68
C LEU A 995 18.01 4.41 -15.32
N LEU A 996 19.27 4.59 -14.96
CA LEU A 996 20.38 3.71 -15.28
C LEU A 996 20.79 2.94 -14.03
N SER A 997 21.10 1.66 -14.18
CA SER A 997 21.73 0.85 -13.14
C SER A 997 23.18 0.53 -13.49
N VAL A 998 24.00 0.38 -12.45
CA VAL A 998 25.36 -0.19 -12.52
C VAL A 998 25.30 -1.54 -11.82
N ASN A 999 25.42 -2.61 -12.60
CA ASN A 999 25.45 -3.97 -12.09
C ASN A 999 26.91 -4.34 -11.78
N ASP A 1000 27.14 -4.86 -10.57
CA ASP A 1000 28.46 -5.30 -10.09
C ASP A 1000 29.62 -4.36 -10.49
N PRO A 1001 29.73 -3.17 -9.87
CA PRO A 1001 30.79 -2.21 -10.16
C PRO A 1001 32.20 -2.84 -10.11
N ALA A 1002 32.42 -3.82 -9.21
CA ALA A 1002 33.70 -4.50 -9.06
C ALA A 1002 34.06 -5.36 -10.27
N ALA A 1003 33.11 -6.07 -10.88
CA ALA A 1003 33.34 -6.82 -12.12
C ALA A 1003 33.77 -5.93 -13.30
N HIS A 1004 33.46 -4.63 -13.23
CA HIS A 1004 33.87 -3.63 -14.21
C HIS A 1004 35.13 -2.84 -13.81
N GLY A 1005 35.78 -3.19 -12.69
CA GLY A 1005 36.98 -2.51 -12.18
C GLY A 1005 36.70 -1.10 -11.67
N LEU A 1006 35.48 -0.83 -11.21
CA LEU A 1006 35.08 0.49 -10.69
C LEU A 1006 35.28 0.54 -9.19
N GLU A 1007 36.03 1.53 -8.73
CA GLU A 1007 36.19 1.82 -7.30
C GLU A 1007 35.03 2.67 -6.80
N CYS A 1008 34.34 2.18 -5.76
CA CYS A 1008 33.18 2.83 -5.16
C CYS A 1008 33.58 3.45 -3.81
N ARG A 1009 33.33 4.74 -3.65
CA ARG A 1009 33.62 5.49 -2.42
C ARG A 1009 32.32 5.87 -1.70
N TYR A 1010 32.19 5.55 -0.42
CA TYR A 1010 30.98 5.81 0.37
C TYR A 1010 30.89 7.29 0.79
N ALA A 1011 29.82 7.97 0.38
CA ALA A 1011 29.62 9.40 0.65
C ALA A 1011 28.65 9.68 1.82
N GLY A 1012 27.98 8.65 2.34
CA GLY A 1012 26.98 8.75 3.41
C GLY A 1012 25.55 8.46 2.95
N GLY A 1013 24.73 7.99 3.90
CA GLY A 1013 23.36 7.55 3.65
C GLY A 1013 23.32 6.44 2.60
N THR A 1014 22.69 6.72 1.47
CA THR A 1014 22.54 5.80 0.33
C THR A 1014 23.41 6.20 -0.87
N THR A 1015 24.32 7.17 -0.71
CA THR A 1015 25.07 7.81 -1.79
C THR A 1015 26.50 7.26 -1.93
N TRP A 1016 26.90 7.00 -3.16
CA TRP A 1016 28.20 6.47 -3.55
C TRP A 1016 28.82 7.34 -4.65
N LEU A 1017 30.15 7.45 -4.65
CA LEU A 1017 30.94 8.20 -5.61
C LEU A 1017 31.81 7.26 -6.44
N ILE A 1018 31.83 7.47 -7.76
CA ILE A 1018 32.69 6.77 -8.72
C ILE A 1018 33.26 7.81 -9.69
N ASP A 1019 34.52 7.70 -10.09
CA ASP A 1019 35.15 8.72 -10.95
C ASP A 1019 34.50 8.82 -12.33
N THR A 1020 34.36 7.68 -13.02
CA THR A 1020 33.59 7.54 -14.27
C THR A 1020 32.96 6.16 -14.35
N VAL A 1021 31.82 6.03 -15.03
CA VAL A 1021 31.19 4.73 -15.27
C VAL A 1021 31.13 4.47 -16.78
N PRO A 1022 31.81 3.45 -17.32
CA PRO A 1022 31.81 3.18 -18.76
C PRO A 1022 30.44 2.68 -19.23
N ALA A 1023 30.09 2.96 -20.49
CA ALA A 1023 28.79 2.58 -21.07
C ALA A 1023 28.46 1.08 -20.94
N ARG A 1024 29.48 0.21 -21.06
CA ARG A 1024 29.34 -1.26 -20.91
C ARG A 1024 28.93 -1.72 -19.51
N ALA A 1025 29.09 -0.87 -18.49
CA ALA A 1025 28.69 -1.14 -17.10
C ALA A 1025 27.30 -0.57 -16.79
N LEU A 1026 26.63 0.06 -17.77
CA LEU A 1026 25.33 0.70 -17.61
C LEU A 1026 24.25 -0.15 -18.29
N ALA A 1027 23.15 -0.36 -17.57
CA ALA A 1027 21.89 -0.82 -18.12
C ALA A 1027 20.83 0.27 -17.96
N VAL A 1028 19.88 0.33 -18.88
CA VAL A 1028 18.65 1.08 -18.66
C VAL A 1028 17.73 0.21 -17.83
N VAL A 1029 17.10 0.75 -16.79
CA VAL A 1029 16.08 0.01 -16.04
C VAL A 1029 14.77 0.04 -16.84
N PRO A 1030 14.19 -1.12 -17.24
CA PRO A 1030 12.87 -1.16 -17.87
C PRO A 1030 11.79 -0.55 -16.97
N LEU A 1031 10.78 0.10 -17.55
CA LEU A 1031 9.79 0.82 -16.74
C LEU A 1031 8.93 -0.10 -15.87
N HIS A 1032 8.66 -1.33 -16.31
CA HIS A 1032 7.92 -2.30 -15.50
C HIS A 1032 8.63 -2.68 -14.18
N GLN A 1033 9.96 -2.61 -14.12
CA GLN A 1033 10.70 -2.87 -12.88
C GLN A 1033 10.56 -1.72 -11.86
N LEU A 1034 10.13 -0.53 -12.30
CA LEU A 1034 9.77 0.56 -11.40
C LEU A 1034 8.37 0.35 -10.80
N PHE A 1035 7.54 -0.47 -11.43
CA PHE A 1035 6.19 -0.82 -10.98
C PHE A 1035 6.19 -1.98 -9.98
N SER A 1036 6.98 -3.04 -10.21
CA SER A 1036 7.07 -4.23 -9.33
C SER A 1036 7.65 -3.97 -7.94
N ALA A 1037 8.03 -2.73 -7.62
CA ALA A 1037 8.44 -2.26 -6.30
C ALA A 1037 7.27 -1.67 -5.48
N HIS A 1038 6.03 -1.88 -5.92
CA HIS A 1038 4.76 -1.48 -5.31
C HIS A 1038 3.87 -2.72 -5.17
#